data_AF-M0JL84-F1
#
_entry.id   AF-M0JL84-F1
#
_cell.length_a   1.000
_cell.length_b   1.000
_cell.length_c   1.000
_cell.angle_alpha   90.00
_cell.angle_beta   90.00
_cell.angle_gamma   90.00
#
_symmetry.space_group_name_H-M   'P 1'
#
loop_
_entity.id
_entity.type
_entity.pdbx_description
1 polymer ?
#
loop_
_entity_poly.entity_id
_entity_poly.type
_entity_poly.pdbx_seq_one_letter_code
_entity_poly.pdbx_strand_id
1 'polypeptide(L)'
;MVRYEGVEERRKDWMTVLTRFDTETIDRSPLSNLLETIIQADGAVLFQAIFEPRSDWSPKAQRQKGRLKRGVHTTGGMIIRSVLDALMGVSDEEKRERHRGDTPEEVGGSIMDSQVDGQRAGQSRMAQIDLKNPSHTYNVSLRAAAQSQRAAENLQDSLNQMSGQFYSVDGKYLGENENEYKRMLNHGITYPNGWEMITRRKPILVCNIEELASFITVPSIDALPKASRGGTGGKPKAQSALTSPNEEVFRKFSDGMTIGHAVTALRDDTENSREISAIESVNEWWAELSKRDALALSAGDLTHHYIRAATTGSGKTVATLNDMLTTHENLRGPTILIDPKGGEMCRNYLRCHRTLFGDLDDVEYIKVPEEDGHIPGIPFFDLRPLTRAAGRERETAIQDIIDHYFQLLRFVLGRDTVDQAFVANEILTNLIKALFDEENGSDYFTVGDLLDAAQDFQHYGRSIEDLEEASHEQIDKALPTVEDEQVRGFLKSHLEKEERQFMNTTDAVLNRIRKLKERDFIWDMLSFEIPEEHWDAEKNWYNRTDVPMLDLKNILNGNKVLLIDTGNLHGESSEIFSVLFLSHLWRSVQSLWTPDADDYIANVIIEESANIARNEIVYNELLPKGREFNLSLGLIMQYPEQVLGEDPRANRRSYQEILNNVNTKIIGNIATDDMLAESLFHEDLDTDEIKDRIAGLRRGEWVVQLPSTGFHKQKPEILTLKPLPIPPGHSEGPFDVSSKSESVREESRNRHTLNRDSEYINSSAGADFSSDDDSSDDGDDEEEDVEVEDGPLEYEHKAFLDQVFDALTDGAKNYSLSQPMTQLPFSDSAKELEEWGFLEKVTIGQNKVYYFPTESKEAEIMVNGKTLSPEDGGELGEESPEHRLGVRLAATYYEQQSYDVELYGDINGGDNKVDVFADDTKESPTKTAQLVEVEMTPQHIGHVHEDYKALKKGYGDVIWIVENHDEIKTLLEKLGEVTDNLPSGRSDNIDKINEQLNDEGISEVHTLNSLRKKID
;
A
#
# COMPACT_ATOMS: atom_id res chain seq x y z
N MET A 1 -50.38 13.65 -17.23
CA MET A 1 -49.11 13.80 -17.98
C MET A 1 -49.08 15.12 -18.72
N VAL A 2 -47.89 15.65 -18.95
CA VAL A 2 -47.62 16.82 -19.80
C VAL A 2 -46.67 16.39 -20.92
N ARG A 3 -46.92 16.88 -22.13
CA ARG A 3 -45.99 16.77 -23.25
C ARG A 3 -45.65 18.16 -23.73
N TYR A 4 -44.37 18.49 -23.85
CA TYR A 4 -43.97 19.79 -24.38
C TYR A 4 -43.88 19.72 -25.91
N GLU A 5 -44.50 20.69 -26.56
CA GLU A 5 -44.63 20.78 -28.00
C GLU A 5 -43.85 21.99 -28.51
N GLY A 6 -43.18 21.84 -29.65
CA GLY A 6 -42.61 22.95 -30.39
C GLY A 6 -43.70 23.74 -31.08
N VAL A 7 -43.77 25.04 -30.81
CA VAL A 7 -44.77 25.96 -31.35
C VAL A 7 -44.09 26.93 -32.32
N GLU A 8 -44.53 26.88 -33.57
CA GLU A 8 -44.00 27.71 -34.65
C GLU A 8 -44.91 28.94 -34.88
N GLU A 9 -44.35 30.17 -34.90
CA GLU A 9 -45.13 31.34 -35.34
C GLU A 9 -45.55 31.20 -36.81
N ARG A 10 -44.59 30.86 -37.68
CA ARG A 10 -44.77 30.59 -39.11
C ARG A 10 -44.26 29.18 -39.41
N ARG A 11 -44.87 28.52 -40.42
CA ARG A 11 -44.44 27.17 -40.80
C ARG A 11 -42.95 27.14 -41.12
N LYS A 12 -42.25 26.18 -40.51
CA LYS A 12 -40.79 25.96 -40.54
C LYS A 12 -39.96 26.83 -39.61
N ASP A 13 -40.59 27.53 -38.65
CA ASP A 13 -39.83 28.23 -37.62
C ASP A 13 -39.11 27.26 -36.67
N TRP A 14 -39.39 25.95 -36.69
CA TRP A 14 -38.52 24.93 -36.06
C TRP A 14 -37.05 24.96 -36.53
N MET A 15 -36.78 25.60 -37.67
CA MET A 15 -35.42 25.83 -38.19
C MET A 15 -34.70 27.00 -37.51
N THR A 16 -35.37 27.78 -36.66
CA THR A 16 -34.77 28.88 -35.89
C THR A 16 -34.39 28.42 -34.48
N VAL A 17 -33.61 29.23 -33.77
CA VAL A 17 -33.10 28.89 -32.44
C VAL A 17 -34.12 29.19 -31.33
N LEU A 18 -34.19 28.28 -30.35
CA LEU A 18 -34.64 28.41 -28.98
C LEU A 18 -33.59 29.19 -28.15
N THR A 19 -33.86 29.41 -26.88
CA THR A 19 -32.87 29.97 -25.95
C THR A 19 -31.68 29.00 -25.81
N ARG A 20 -30.47 29.51 -26.00
CA ARG A 20 -29.22 28.74 -25.90
C ARG A 20 -28.73 28.66 -24.45
N PHE A 21 -27.94 27.64 -24.17
CA PHE A 21 -27.20 27.53 -22.93
C PHE A 21 -26.01 28.50 -22.94
N ASP A 22 -25.95 29.41 -21.96
CA ASP A 22 -24.85 30.35 -21.75
C ASP A 22 -24.25 30.10 -20.35
N THR A 23 -22.95 29.81 -20.30
CA THR A 23 -22.21 29.51 -19.07
C THR A 23 -21.61 30.73 -18.40
N GLU A 24 -21.50 31.88 -19.09
CA GLU A 24 -20.75 33.05 -18.60
C GLU A 24 -21.63 34.12 -17.92
N THR A 25 -22.95 34.14 -18.17
CA THR A 25 -23.81 35.26 -17.76
C THR A 25 -25.03 34.91 -16.90
N ILE A 26 -25.23 33.63 -16.56
CA ILE A 26 -26.50 33.16 -15.98
C ILE A 26 -26.39 32.94 -14.46
N ASP A 27 -26.99 33.85 -13.67
CA ASP A 27 -27.21 33.70 -12.22
C ASP A 27 -28.23 32.59 -11.86
N ARG A 28 -28.96 32.02 -12.84
CA ARG A 28 -30.07 31.07 -12.61
C ARG A 28 -30.29 30.07 -13.76
N SER A 29 -30.20 28.77 -13.48
CA SER A 29 -30.26 27.69 -14.49
C SER A 29 -31.52 27.68 -15.39
N PRO A 30 -31.40 27.28 -16.67
CA PRO A 30 -32.51 27.02 -17.60
C PRO A 30 -33.58 26.02 -17.12
N LEU A 31 -33.25 25.12 -16.19
CA LEU A 31 -34.20 24.14 -15.61
C LEU A 31 -34.76 24.59 -14.25
N SER A 32 -34.38 25.76 -13.73
CA SER A 32 -34.75 26.19 -12.37
C SER A 32 -36.26 26.18 -12.13
N ASN A 33 -37.05 26.71 -13.08
CA ASN A 33 -38.51 26.77 -12.94
C ASN A 33 -39.15 25.37 -12.94
N LEU A 34 -38.59 24.43 -13.72
CA LEU A 34 -39.02 23.04 -13.72
C LEU A 34 -38.74 22.38 -12.36
N LEU A 35 -37.51 22.52 -11.85
CA LEU A 35 -37.13 21.96 -10.56
C LEU A 35 -37.91 22.57 -9.40
N GLU A 36 -38.12 23.89 -9.38
CA GLU A 36 -38.97 24.56 -8.39
C GLU A 36 -40.40 24.03 -8.38
N THR A 37 -40.96 23.82 -9.57
CA THR A 37 -42.32 23.29 -9.72
C THR A 37 -42.40 21.84 -9.24
N ILE A 38 -41.36 21.04 -9.50
CA ILE A 38 -41.26 19.65 -9.03
C ILE A 38 -41.16 19.59 -7.49
N ILE A 39 -40.33 20.44 -6.87
CA ILE A 39 -40.14 20.45 -5.41
C ILE A 39 -41.39 20.89 -4.67
N GLN A 40 -42.20 21.78 -5.27
CA GLN A 40 -43.46 22.25 -4.70
C GLN A 40 -44.64 21.30 -4.98
N ALA A 41 -44.44 20.23 -5.74
CA ALA A 41 -45.48 19.28 -6.07
C ALA A 41 -45.70 18.25 -4.96
N ASP A 42 -46.96 18.01 -4.61
CA ASP A 42 -47.34 16.88 -3.77
C ASP A 42 -47.33 15.58 -4.60
N GLY A 43 -46.40 14.68 -4.28
CA GLY A 43 -46.26 13.35 -4.90
C GLY A 43 -45.10 13.22 -5.90
N ALA A 44 -44.92 12.02 -6.45
CA ALA A 44 -43.83 11.76 -7.39
C ALA A 44 -44.04 12.45 -8.75
N VAL A 45 -42.97 13.05 -9.27
CA VAL A 45 -42.90 13.63 -10.62
C VAL A 45 -41.73 13.00 -11.37
N LEU A 46 -41.98 12.61 -12.62
CA LEU A 46 -40.98 12.10 -13.55
C LEU A 46 -40.91 13.04 -14.76
N PHE A 47 -39.76 13.64 -15.01
CA PHE A 47 -39.46 14.39 -16.22
C PHE A 47 -38.54 13.58 -17.12
N GLN A 48 -38.76 13.61 -18.43
CA GLN A 48 -37.96 12.87 -19.39
C GLN A 48 -37.69 13.70 -20.64
N ALA A 49 -36.40 13.80 -20.99
CA ALA A 49 -35.92 14.31 -22.26
C ALA A 49 -35.30 13.17 -23.06
N ILE A 50 -35.77 12.93 -24.27
CA ILE A 50 -35.22 11.93 -25.19
C ILE A 50 -34.87 12.60 -26.50
N PHE A 51 -33.72 12.25 -27.05
CA PHE A 51 -33.27 12.81 -28.31
C PHE A 51 -32.55 11.80 -29.21
N GLU A 52 -32.59 12.06 -30.51
CA GLU A 52 -31.84 11.31 -31.53
C GLU A 52 -31.21 12.29 -32.54
N PRO A 53 -30.09 11.93 -33.19
CA PRO A 53 -29.54 12.71 -34.29
C PRO A 53 -30.55 12.89 -35.42
N ARG A 54 -30.71 14.13 -35.90
CA ARG A 54 -31.56 14.45 -37.04
C ARG A 54 -30.74 14.49 -38.32
N SER A 55 -31.24 13.88 -39.38
CA SER A 55 -30.62 13.93 -40.72
C SER A 55 -30.33 15.37 -41.17
N ASP A 56 -29.16 15.60 -41.79
CA ASP A 56 -28.77 16.90 -42.33
C ASP A 56 -29.89 17.52 -43.19
N TRP A 57 -30.28 18.73 -42.81
CA TRP A 57 -31.30 19.51 -43.49
C TRP A 57 -30.78 20.82 -44.07
N SER A 58 -29.46 20.98 -44.22
CA SER A 58 -28.81 22.11 -44.92
C SER A 58 -29.44 22.44 -46.28
N PRO A 59 -29.78 21.45 -47.15
CA PRO A 59 -30.48 21.75 -48.40
C PRO A 59 -31.90 22.30 -48.21
N LYS A 60 -32.59 21.93 -47.12
CA LYS A 60 -33.90 22.48 -46.76
C LYS A 60 -33.74 23.89 -46.17
N ALA A 61 -32.70 24.13 -45.40
CA ALA A 61 -32.35 25.44 -44.84
C ALA A 61 -32.10 26.46 -45.97
N GLN A 62 -31.26 26.13 -46.96
CA GLN A 62 -30.97 27.02 -48.09
C GLN A 62 -32.21 27.34 -48.92
N ARG A 63 -33.08 26.35 -49.18
CA ARG A 63 -34.38 26.59 -49.84
C ARG A 63 -35.30 27.48 -49.02
N GLN A 64 -35.28 27.35 -47.69
CA GLN A 64 -36.08 28.20 -46.82
C GLN A 64 -35.54 29.64 -46.77
N LYS A 65 -34.23 29.84 -46.67
CA LYS A 65 -33.59 31.16 -46.77
C LYS A 65 -33.90 31.83 -48.10
N GLY A 66 -33.85 31.09 -49.22
CA GLY A 66 -34.25 31.58 -50.53
C GLY A 66 -35.73 31.99 -50.62
N ARG A 67 -36.63 31.31 -49.88
CA ARG A 67 -38.05 31.69 -49.78
C ARG A 67 -38.27 32.92 -48.91
N LEU A 68 -37.54 33.04 -47.80
CA LEU A 68 -37.56 34.21 -46.92
C LEU A 68 -37.06 35.46 -47.65
N LYS A 69 -35.96 35.35 -48.43
CA LYS A 69 -35.44 36.46 -49.29
C LYS A 69 -36.43 36.94 -50.37
N ARG A 70 -37.41 36.11 -50.75
CA ARG A 70 -38.39 36.40 -51.81
C ARG A 70 -39.79 36.73 -51.27
N GLY A 71 -40.02 36.69 -49.95
CA GLY A 71 -41.33 36.96 -49.34
C GLY A 71 -42.44 35.96 -49.71
N VAL A 72 -42.12 34.70 -50.04
CA VAL A 72 -43.12 33.70 -50.49
C VAL A 72 -43.15 32.47 -49.58
N HIS A 73 -44.33 32.15 -49.01
CA HIS A 73 -44.47 31.13 -47.96
C HIS A 73 -44.90 29.72 -48.40
N THR A 74 -45.32 29.49 -49.65
CA THR A 74 -45.67 28.13 -50.15
C THR A 74 -45.35 27.93 -51.64
N THR A 75 -45.13 26.67 -52.05
CA THR A 75 -44.82 26.32 -53.46
C THR A 75 -46.01 26.56 -54.39
N GLY A 76 -47.26 26.36 -53.92
CA GLY A 76 -48.49 26.67 -54.67
C GLY A 76 -48.73 28.17 -54.86
N GLY A 77 -48.32 28.99 -53.88
CA GLY A 77 -48.31 30.45 -54.04
C GLY A 77 -47.34 30.93 -55.12
N MET A 78 -46.26 30.18 -55.39
CA MET A 78 -45.33 30.49 -56.48
C MET A 78 -45.96 30.26 -57.86
N ILE A 79 -46.77 29.21 -58.03
CA ILE A 79 -47.42 28.87 -59.31
C ILE A 79 -48.58 29.82 -59.59
N ILE A 80 -49.46 30.06 -58.60
CA ILE A 80 -50.58 30.99 -58.78
C ILE A 80 -50.08 32.41 -59.04
N ARG A 81 -49.03 32.85 -58.36
CA ARG A 81 -48.48 34.21 -58.49
C ARG A 81 -47.64 34.40 -59.76
N SER A 82 -46.89 33.38 -60.20
CA SER A 82 -46.19 33.42 -61.50
C SER A 82 -47.16 33.35 -62.68
N VAL A 83 -48.26 32.61 -62.58
CA VAL A 83 -49.33 32.60 -63.59
C VAL A 83 -50.07 33.94 -63.61
N LEU A 84 -50.35 34.55 -62.44
CA LEU A 84 -50.94 35.89 -62.38
C LEU A 84 -50.01 36.96 -62.98
N ASP A 85 -48.72 36.91 -62.65
CA ASP A 85 -47.70 37.86 -63.12
C ASP A 85 -47.47 37.74 -64.64
N ALA A 86 -47.55 36.52 -65.19
CA ALA A 86 -47.45 36.26 -66.62
C ALA A 86 -48.70 36.69 -67.40
N LEU A 87 -49.89 36.69 -66.76
CA LEU A 87 -51.14 37.11 -67.39
C LEU A 87 -51.41 38.61 -67.31
N MET A 88 -51.01 39.30 -66.23
CA MET A 88 -51.45 40.68 -65.98
C MET A 88 -50.36 41.75 -66.11
N GLY A 89 -49.07 41.39 -66.15
CA GLY A 89 -47.98 42.37 -66.26
C GLY A 89 -47.86 43.23 -64.99
N VAL A 90 -46.77 43.03 -64.25
CA VAL A 90 -46.55 43.69 -62.95
C VAL A 90 -45.98 45.10 -63.15
N SER A 91 -46.57 46.12 -62.50
CA SER A 91 -46.04 47.50 -62.53
C SER A 91 -44.75 47.62 -61.70
N ASP A 92 -43.91 48.63 -61.99
CA ASP A 92 -42.65 48.85 -61.25
C ASP A 92 -42.87 49.27 -59.79
N GLU A 93 -44.10 49.69 -59.44
CA GLU A 93 -44.52 50.03 -58.08
C GLU A 93 -44.80 48.76 -57.24
N GLU A 94 -45.43 47.74 -57.84
CA GLU A 94 -45.58 46.41 -57.22
C GLU A 94 -44.25 45.67 -57.07
N LYS A 95 -43.26 45.89 -57.97
CA LYS A 95 -41.89 45.35 -57.77
C LYS A 95 -41.19 45.97 -56.56
N ARG A 96 -41.43 47.25 -56.26
CA ARG A 96 -40.85 47.93 -55.09
C ARG A 96 -41.51 47.49 -53.78
N GLU A 97 -42.82 47.25 -53.77
CA GLU A 97 -43.50 46.66 -52.60
C GLU A 97 -43.10 45.19 -52.37
N ARG A 98 -42.82 44.42 -53.43
CA ARG A 98 -42.32 43.03 -53.32
C ARG A 98 -40.91 42.93 -52.68
N HIS A 99 -40.13 44.02 -52.70
CA HIS A 99 -38.85 44.12 -52.01
C HIS A 99 -38.95 44.65 -50.56
N ARG A 100 -40.15 45.03 -50.10
CA ARG A 100 -40.45 45.22 -48.66
C ARG A 100 -40.80 43.88 -48.03
N GLY A 101 -39.84 42.96 -47.97
CA GLY A 101 -39.98 41.74 -47.16
C GLY A 101 -39.38 41.97 -45.79
N ASP A 102 -40.21 42.06 -44.73
CA ASP A 102 -39.87 41.95 -43.28
C ASP A 102 -38.39 42.24 -42.89
N THR A 103 -37.83 43.35 -43.38
CA THR A 103 -36.61 43.96 -42.85
C THR A 103 -37.07 45.23 -42.14
N PRO A 104 -36.93 45.31 -40.80
CA PRO A 104 -37.03 46.59 -40.11
C PRO A 104 -36.09 47.60 -40.79
N GLU A 105 -36.60 48.80 -41.05
CA GLU A 105 -35.83 49.94 -41.57
C GLU A 105 -34.71 50.32 -40.58
N GLU A 106 -33.47 50.36 -41.10
CA GLU A 106 -32.34 51.25 -40.76
C GLU A 106 -31.81 51.24 -39.30
N VAL A 107 -30.51 51.06 -39.03
CA VAL A 107 -29.36 51.82 -39.57
C VAL A 107 -28.09 50.94 -39.70
N GLY A 108 -27.54 50.90 -40.92
CA GLY A 108 -26.13 51.16 -41.26
C GLY A 108 -25.00 50.28 -40.69
N GLY A 109 -24.30 49.57 -41.59
CA GLY A 109 -22.89 49.20 -41.39
C GLY A 109 -22.53 47.83 -41.95
N SER A 110 -21.80 47.81 -43.05
CA SER A 110 -20.96 46.67 -43.44
C SER A 110 -19.90 46.45 -42.37
N ILE A 111 -20.10 45.47 -41.50
CA ILE A 111 -19.08 44.96 -40.56
C ILE A 111 -19.14 43.43 -40.62
N MET A 112 -17.98 42.81 -40.75
CA MET A 112 -17.77 41.36 -40.65
C MET A 112 -18.20 40.90 -39.25
N ASP A 113 -19.24 40.07 -39.18
CA ASP A 113 -19.84 39.62 -37.92
C ASP A 113 -19.27 38.26 -37.50
N SER A 114 -17.94 38.18 -37.36
CA SER A 114 -17.22 37.01 -36.85
C SER A 114 -16.68 37.21 -35.43
N GLN A 115 -17.12 38.25 -34.72
CA GLN A 115 -16.61 38.58 -33.38
C GLN A 115 -17.64 39.32 -32.51
N VAL A 116 -18.81 38.73 -32.22
CA VAL A 116 -19.55 39.05 -30.97
C VAL A 116 -20.53 37.92 -30.65
N ASP A 117 -20.35 37.24 -29.52
CA ASP A 117 -21.33 36.29 -28.97
C ASP A 117 -22.40 37.05 -28.18
N GLY A 118 -23.68 36.82 -28.51
CA GLY A 118 -24.81 37.40 -27.79
C GLY A 118 -26.07 37.60 -28.64
N GLN A 119 -27.23 37.18 -28.12
CA GLN A 119 -28.53 37.47 -28.71
C GLN A 119 -28.79 38.99 -28.71
N ARG A 120 -28.96 39.60 -29.88
CA ARG A 120 -29.73 40.85 -29.97
C ARG A 120 -31.19 40.53 -30.28
N ALA A 121 -32.11 41.10 -29.50
CA ALA A 121 -33.51 41.21 -29.90
C ALA A 121 -33.57 41.93 -31.27
N GLY A 122 -33.99 41.21 -32.32
CA GLY A 122 -34.09 41.77 -33.67
C GLY A 122 -33.35 41.03 -34.79
N GLN A 123 -32.67 39.91 -34.53
CA GLN A 123 -32.08 39.10 -35.62
C GLN A 123 -33.17 38.51 -36.53
N SER A 124 -32.95 38.60 -37.85
CA SER A 124 -33.89 38.04 -38.83
C SER A 124 -33.99 36.50 -38.73
N ARG A 125 -35.13 35.92 -39.13
CA ARG A 125 -35.31 34.45 -39.26
C ARG A 125 -34.18 33.78 -40.05
N MET A 126 -33.57 34.48 -41.01
CA MET A 126 -32.47 33.95 -41.81
C MET A 126 -31.21 33.72 -40.97
N ALA A 127 -30.82 34.72 -40.15
CA ALA A 127 -29.67 34.63 -39.26
C ALA A 127 -29.86 33.52 -38.21
N GLN A 128 -31.07 33.38 -37.66
CA GLN A 128 -31.36 32.30 -36.71
C GLN A 128 -31.27 30.90 -37.32
N ILE A 129 -31.52 30.74 -38.64
CA ILE A 129 -31.34 29.44 -39.32
C ILE A 129 -29.85 29.14 -39.54
N ASP A 130 -28.99 30.14 -39.76
CA ASP A 130 -27.53 29.95 -39.79
C ASP A 130 -27.03 29.45 -38.43
N LEU A 131 -27.49 30.08 -37.37
CA LEU A 131 -27.16 29.75 -35.98
C LEU A 131 -27.62 28.35 -35.53
N LYS A 132 -28.68 27.81 -36.15
CA LYS A 132 -29.21 26.48 -35.84
C LYS A 132 -28.29 25.32 -36.22
N ASN A 133 -27.26 25.57 -37.04
CA ASN A 133 -26.32 24.57 -37.57
C ASN A 133 -27.01 23.31 -38.14
N PRO A 134 -27.61 23.38 -39.36
CA PRO A 134 -28.49 22.34 -39.90
C PRO A 134 -27.93 20.93 -40.08
N SER A 135 -26.61 20.75 -40.01
CA SER A 135 -25.94 19.44 -40.06
C SER A 135 -25.76 18.79 -38.69
N HIS A 136 -25.91 19.55 -37.59
CA HIS A 136 -25.72 19.08 -36.20
C HIS A 136 -26.95 19.42 -35.35
N THR A 137 -28.08 18.80 -35.67
CA THR A 137 -29.33 18.97 -34.91
C THR A 137 -29.89 17.64 -34.43
N TYR A 138 -30.69 17.71 -33.37
CA TYR A 138 -31.34 16.58 -32.72
C TYR A 138 -32.85 16.76 -32.75
N ASN A 139 -33.55 15.64 -32.88
CA ASN A 139 -34.97 15.51 -32.64
C ASN A 139 -35.17 15.28 -31.15
N VAL A 140 -35.90 16.15 -30.44
CA VAL A 140 -36.05 16.09 -28.98
C VAL A 140 -37.52 15.94 -28.60
N SER A 141 -37.86 14.98 -27.75
CA SER A 141 -39.17 14.81 -27.13
C SER A 141 -39.06 15.06 -25.63
N LEU A 142 -39.88 15.97 -25.11
CA LEU A 142 -39.92 16.31 -23.69
C LEU A 142 -41.29 15.98 -23.11
N ARG A 143 -41.30 15.31 -21.95
CA ARG A 143 -42.54 14.94 -21.26
C ARG A 143 -42.37 14.88 -19.75
N ALA A 144 -43.47 15.08 -19.04
CA ALA A 144 -43.55 14.93 -17.60
C ALA A 144 -44.78 14.10 -17.17
N ALA A 145 -44.62 13.25 -16.16
CA ALA A 145 -45.69 12.54 -15.49
C ALA A 145 -45.67 12.92 -14.01
N ALA A 146 -46.85 13.14 -13.42
CA ALA A 146 -46.98 13.47 -12.00
C ALA A 146 -48.16 12.70 -11.40
N GLN A 147 -48.08 12.36 -10.12
CA GLN A 147 -49.15 11.65 -9.40
C GLN A 147 -50.41 12.49 -9.21
N SER A 148 -50.27 13.82 -9.07
CA SER A 148 -51.40 14.73 -8.91
C SER A 148 -51.65 15.53 -10.19
N GLN A 149 -52.94 15.73 -10.51
CA GLN A 149 -53.35 16.58 -11.64
C GLN A 149 -52.81 18.01 -11.50
N ARG A 150 -52.89 18.57 -10.29
CA ARG A 150 -52.39 19.93 -9.99
C ARG A 150 -50.88 20.06 -10.28
N ALA A 151 -50.08 19.08 -9.91
CA ALA A 151 -48.65 19.09 -10.23
C ALA A 151 -48.41 19.02 -11.74
N ALA A 152 -49.13 18.15 -12.45
CA ALA A 152 -49.04 18.07 -13.91
C ALA A 152 -49.47 19.38 -14.59
N GLU A 153 -50.52 20.04 -14.13
CA GLU A 153 -50.96 21.32 -14.71
C GLU A 153 -49.93 22.43 -14.50
N ASN A 154 -49.31 22.51 -13.31
CA ASN A 154 -48.26 23.48 -13.01
C ASN A 154 -46.99 23.29 -13.86
N LEU A 155 -46.67 22.05 -14.24
CA LEU A 155 -45.50 21.74 -15.07
C LEU A 155 -45.63 22.23 -16.52
N GLN A 156 -46.81 22.65 -16.98
CA GLN A 156 -46.98 23.11 -18.38
C GLN A 156 -46.10 24.32 -18.72
N ASP A 157 -45.98 25.26 -17.79
CA ASP A 157 -45.27 26.53 -18.01
C ASP A 157 -43.79 26.48 -17.63
N SER A 158 -43.31 25.35 -17.11
CA SER A 158 -41.98 25.25 -16.51
C SER A 158 -40.82 25.48 -17.49
N LEU A 159 -41.04 25.26 -18.79
CA LEU A 159 -40.04 25.38 -19.84
C LEU A 159 -40.27 26.58 -20.77
N ASN A 160 -41.24 27.45 -20.48
CA ASN A 160 -41.58 28.56 -21.37
C ASN A 160 -40.40 29.53 -21.58
N GLN A 161 -39.53 29.68 -20.57
CA GLN A 161 -38.31 30.50 -20.65
C GLN A 161 -37.30 30.02 -21.71
N MET A 162 -37.43 28.78 -22.15
CA MET A 162 -36.60 28.19 -23.21
C MET A 162 -37.05 28.55 -24.62
N SER A 163 -38.15 29.30 -24.73
CA SER A 163 -38.69 29.75 -26.01
C SER A 163 -37.80 30.79 -26.67
N GLY A 164 -37.46 30.56 -27.94
CA GLY A 164 -36.80 31.55 -28.78
C GLY A 164 -37.77 32.55 -29.41
N GLN A 165 -37.25 33.46 -30.22
CA GLN A 165 -38.03 34.56 -30.79
C GLN A 165 -39.16 34.11 -31.73
N PHE A 166 -38.93 33.06 -32.54
CA PHE A 166 -39.90 32.59 -33.55
C PHE A 166 -40.36 31.14 -33.33
N TYR A 167 -39.69 30.43 -32.42
CA TYR A 167 -39.94 29.05 -32.09
C TYR A 167 -39.99 28.92 -30.57
N SER A 168 -41.10 28.44 -30.04
CA SER A 168 -41.34 28.35 -28.59
C SER A 168 -41.59 26.92 -28.13
N VAL A 169 -41.40 26.70 -26.83
CA VAL A 169 -41.72 25.46 -26.14
C VAL A 169 -42.97 25.71 -25.31
N ASP A 170 -43.98 24.85 -25.45
CA ASP A 170 -45.24 25.00 -24.72
C ASP A 170 -45.72 23.63 -24.19
N GLY A 171 -46.09 23.57 -22.92
CA GLY A 171 -46.54 22.35 -22.26
C GLY A 171 -48.01 22.07 -22.51
N LYS A 172 -48.33 20.88 -23.02
CA LYS A 172 -49.70 20.40 -23.21
C LYS A 172 -50.07 19.36 -22.17
N TYR A 173 -51.03 19.67 -21.29
CA TYR A 173 -51.61 18.67 -20.39
C TYR A 173 -52.42 17.63 -21.19
N LEU A 174 -52.05 16.36 -21.02
CA LEU A 174 -52.64 15.21 -21.71
C LEU A 174 -53.57 14.38 -20.81
N GLY A 175 -53.69 14.71 -19.52
CA GLY A 175 -54.40 13.85 -18.56
C GLY A 175 -53.75 12.47 -18.43
N GLU A 176 -54.58 11.43 -18.27
CA GLU A 176 -54.17 10.02 -18.33
C GLU A 176 -54.03 9.59 -19.80
N ASN A 177 -52.80 9.49 -20.28
CA ASN A 177 -52.51 9.13 -21.67
C ASN A 177 -51.64 7.87 -21.72
N GLU A 178 -52.28 6.71 -21.84
CA GLU A 178 -51.61 5.40 -21.81
C GLU A 178 -50.57 5.24 -22.94
N ASN A 179 -50.83 5.81 -24.11
CA ASN A 179 -49.91 5.71 -25.26
C ASN A 179 -48.64 6.52 -25.05
N GLU A 180 -48.76 7.76 -24.54
CA GLU A 180 -47.60 8.59 -24.24
C GLU A 180 -46.83 8.04 -23.03
N TYR A 181 -47.53 7.47 -22.04
CA TYR A 181 -46.91 6.79 -20.91
C TYR A 181 -46.14 5.53 -21.32
N LYS A 182 -46.70 4.68 -22.18
CA LYS A 182 -45.99 3.53 -22.76
C LYS A 182 -44.75 3.96 -23.55
N ARG A 183 -44.81 5.08 -24.27
CA ARG A 183 -43.62 5.64 -24.93
C ARG A 183 -42.58 6.13 -23.93
N MET A 184 -43.03 6.72 -22.82
CA MET A 184 -42.18 7.14 -21.68
C MET A 184 -41.37 5.99 -21.12
N LEU A 185 -42.04 4.85 -20.85
CA LEU A 185 -41.40 3.63 -20.34
C LEU A 185 -40.44 2.98 -21.35
N ASN A 186 -40.74 3.07 -22.65
CA ASN A 186 -39.91 2.50 -23.71
C ASN A 186 -38.89 3.48 -24.31
N HIS A 187 -38.67 4.64 -23.67
CA HIS A 187 -37.73 5.67 -24.13
C HIS A 187 -37.94 6.12 -25.60
N GLY A 188 -39.19 6.07 -26.09
CA GLY A 188 -39.50 6.35 -27.49
C GLY A 188 -39.77 7.83 -27.79
N ILE A 189 -39.35 8.29 -28.97
CA ILE A 189 -39.63 9.63 -29.51
C ILE A 189 -41.09 9.77 -29.95
N THR A 190 -41.68 10.94 -29.72
CA THR A 190 -43.05 11.25 -30.13
C THR A 190 -43.06 12.05 -31.43
N TYR A 191 -43.04 11.34 -32.55
CA TYR A 191 -43.19 11.97 -33.86
C TYR A 191 -44.60 12.52 -34.10
N PRO A 192 -44.74 13.65 -34.80
CA PRO A 192 -46.03 14.19 -35.22
C PRO A 192 -46.76 13.20 -36.13
N ASN A 193 -48.06 13.00 -35.88
CA ASN A 193 -48.92 12.26 -36.80
C ASN A 193 -49.23 13.06 -38.08
N GLY A 194 -49.92 12.43 -39.05
CA GLY A 194 -50.21 13.04 -40.36
C GLY A 194 -50.95 14.39 -40.30
N TRP A 195 -51.78 14.62 -39.27
CA TRP A 195 -52.48 15.88 -39.05
C TRP A 195 -51.59 16.91 -38.34
N GLU A 196 -50.87 16.49 -37.30
CA GLU A 196 -49.90 17.31 -36.55
C GLU A 196 -48.73 17.79 -37.41
N MET A 197 -48.38 17.07 -38.49
CA MET A 197 -47.40 17.51 -39.48
C MET A 197 -47.84 18.79 -40.24
N ILE A 198 -49.14 19.07 -40.25
CA ILE A 198 -49.72 20.23 -40.96
C ILE A 198 -49.93 21.41 -40.00
N THR A 199 -50.05 21.16 -38.70
CA THR A 199 -50.21 22.18 -37.66
C THR A 199 -48.90 22.92 -37.37
N ARG A 200 -49.02 24.07 -36.69
CA ARG A 200 -47.87 24.86 -36.20
C ARG A 200 -47.32 24.36 -34.85
N ARG A 201 -48.06 23.48 -34.18
CA ARG A 201 -47.66 22.81 -32.94
C ARG A 201 -47.24 21.39 -33.28
N LYS A 202 -46.09 20.95 -32.76
CA LYS A 202 -45.53 19.62 -33.00
C LYS A 202 -45.04 18.99 -31.71
N PRO A 203 -45.28 17.69 -31.48
CA PRO A 203 -44.80 16.98 -30.29
C PRO A 203 -43.28 16.72 -30.26
N ILE A 204 -42.54 17.27 -31.23
CA ILE A 204 -41.10 17.11 -31.35
C ILE A 204 -40.45 18.48 -31.49
N LEU A 205 -39.40 18.69 -30.70
CA LEU A 205 -38.51 19.83 -30.78
C LEU A 205 -37.32 19.52 -31.69
N VAL A 206 -36.76 20.55 -32.33
CA VAL A 206 -35.49 20.42 -33.05
C VAL A 206 -34.50 21.35 -32.38
N CYS A 207 -33.39 20.81 -31.89
CA CYS A 207 -32.38 21.53 -31.11
C CYS A 207 -30.99 21.28 -31.71
N ASN A 208 -30.12 22.29 -31.74
CA ASN A 208 -28.68 22.11 -31.87
C ASN A 208 -28.09 21.71 -30.49
N ILE A 209 -26.75 21.60 -30.39
CA ILE A 209 -26.08 21.17 -29.15
C ILE A 209 -26.32 22.18 -28.01
N GLU A 210 -26.17 23.48 -28.27
CA GLU A 210 -26.34 24.54 -27.27
C GLU A 210 -27.78 24.65 -26.75
N GLU A 211 -28.77 24.40 -27.59
CA GLU A 211 -30.19 24.38 -27.21
C GLU A 211 -30.56 23.09 -26.47
N LEU A 212 -29.97 21.97 -26.86
CA LEU A 212 -30.19 20.68 -26.22
C LEU A 212 -29.63 20.69 -24.79
N ALA A 213 -28.43 21.25 -24.60
CA ALA A 213 -27.78 21.39 -23.29
C ALA A 213 -28.72 22.00 -22.24
N SER A 214 -29.51 23.00 -22.62
CA SER A 214 -30.47 23.63 -21.72
C SER A 214 -31.58 22.71 -21.17
N PHE A 215 -31.84 21.56 -21.80
CA PHE A 215 -32.84 20.59 -21.34
C PHE A 215 -32.26 19.41 -20.57
N ILE A 216 -30.94 19.20 -20.62
CA ILE A 216 -30.26 18.02 -20.08
C ILE A 216 -29.20 18.36 -19.01
N THR A 217 -28.79 19.62 -18.89
CA THR A 217 -27.82 20.06 -17.89
C THR A 217 -28.52 20.48 -16.59
N VAL A 218 -28.29 19.73 -15.52
CA VAL A 218 -28.77 20.04 -14.17
C VAL A 218 -27.73 20.93 -13.47
N PRO A 219 -28.12 22.07 -12.86
CA PRO A 219 -27.18 22.98 -12.22
C PRO A 219 -26.66 22.48 -10.87
N SER A 220 -25.55 23.07 -10.39
CA SER A 220 -25.15 22.94 -8.98
C SER A 220 -26.19 23.55 -8.04
N ILE A 221 -26.23 23.11 -6.78
CA ILE A 221 -27.16 23.65 -5.78
C ILE A 221 -26.98 25.16 -5.53
N ASP A 222 -25.80 25.69 -5.81
CA ASP A 222 -25.45 27.08 -5.59
C ASP A 222 -26.23 28.00 -6.55
N ALA A 223 -26.45 27.54 -7.77
CA ALA A 223 -27.25 28.21 -8.81
C ALA A 223 -28.78 27.98 -8.66
N LEU A 224 -29.20 27.20 -7.66
CA LEU A 224 -30.61 27.03 -7.33
C LEU A 224 -31.07 28.03 -6.25
N PRO A 225 -32.29 28.58 -6.35
CA PRO A 225 -32.86 29.41 -5.29
C PRO A 225 -32.95 28.68 -3.96
N LYS A 226 -32.84 29.43 -2.85
CA LYS A 226 -32.73 28.89 -1.48
C LYS A 226 -33.81 27.86 -1.10
N ALA A 227 -35.03 28.02 -1.64
CA ALA A 227 -36.15 27.08 -1.41
C ALA A 227 -35.95 25.72 -2.12
N SER A 228 -35.22 25.69 -3.23
CA SER A 228 -34.96 24.49 -4.04
C SER A 228 -33.70 23.74 -3.61
N ARG A 229 -32.84 24.37 -2.81
CA ARG A 229 -31.59 23.76 -2.30
C ARG A 229 -31.85 22.52 -1.44
N GLY A 230 -32.80 22.61 -0.50
CA GLY A 230 -33.12 21.49 0.39
C GLY A 230 -33.89 20.33 -0.26
N GLY A 231 -34.50 20.55 -1.43
CA GLY A 231 -35.40 19.57 -2.07
C GLY A 231 -34.84 18.85 -3.30
N THR A 232 -33.78 19.36 -3.93
CA THR A 232 -33.19 18.74 -5.13
C THR A 232 -32.22 17.60 -4.85
N GLY A 233 -31.70 17.49 -3.62
CA GLY A 233 -30.58 16.60 -3.31
C GLY A 233 -29.27 16.97 -4.03
N GLY A 234 -29.24 18.11 -4.75
CA GLY A 234 -28.06 18.59 -5.47
C GLY A 234 -26.93 18.97 -4.51
N LYS A 235 -25.68 18.85 -4.96
CA LYS A 235 -24.50 19.12 -4.13
C LYS A 235 -23.89 20.48 -4.47
N PRO A 236 -23.19 21.14 -3.51
CA PRO A 236 -22.36 22.31 -3.79
C PRO A 236 -21.41 22.06 -4.97
N LYS A 237 -21.05 23.11 -5.72
CA LYS A 237 -20.06 23.02 -6.82
C LYS A 237 -18.74 22.40 -6.32
N ALA A 238 -18.31 22.81 -5.12
CA ALA A 238 -17.13 22.29 -4.43
C ALA A 238 -17.21 20.79 -4.08
N GLN A 239 -18.42 20.22 -4.01
CA GLN A 239 -18.70 18.82 -3.69
C GLN A 239 -19.08 17.97 -4.92
N SER A 240 -18.98 18.54 -6.11
CA SER A 240 -19.13 17.79 -7.37
C SER A 240 -17.76 17.32 -7.82
N ALA A 241 -17.68 16.11 -8.41
CA ALA A 241 -16.41 15.57 -8.92
C ALA A 241 -15.75 16.58 -9.86
N LEU A 242 -14.43 16.79 -9.69
CA LEU A 242 -13.62 17.78 -10.40
C LEU A 242 -13.69 17.56 -11.91
N THR A 243 -13.41 16.34 -12.35
CA THR A 243 -13.53 15.86 -13.72
C THR A 243 -14.00 14.40 -13.69
N SER A 244 -14.69 13.96 -14.74
CA SER A 244 -14.78 12.51 -15.01
C SER A 244 -13.55 12.14 -15.82
N PRO A 245 -12.65 11.29 -15.27
CA PRO A 245 -11.41 10.95 -15.95
C PRO A 245 -11.71 10.39 -17.36
N ASN A 246 -10.88 10.77 -18.33
CA ASN A 246 -10.95 10.15 -19.65
C ASN A 246 -10.42 8.71 -19.61
N GLU A 247 -10.80 7.87 -20.57
CA GLU A 247 -10.39 6.46 -20.65
C GLU A 247 -8.87 6.28 -20.74
N GLU A 248 -8.16 7.28 -21.27
CA GLU A 248 -6.70 7.27 -21.33
C GLU A 248 -6.03 7.32 -19.95
N VAL A 249 -6.67 7.97 -18.98
CA VAL A 249 -6.18 8.05 -17.60
C VAL A 249 -6.29 6.70 -16.94
N PHE A 250 -7.47 6.06 -17.00
CA PHE A 250 -7.66 4.72 -16.45
C PHE A 250 -6.70 3.71 -17.06
N ARG A 251 -6.49 3.75 -18.39
CA ARG A 251 -5.54 2.86 -19.04
C ARG A 251 -4.10 3.10 -18.57
N LYS A 252 -3.70 4.34 -18.33
CA LYS A 252 -2.32 4.64 -17.92
C LYS A 252 -2.07 4.24 -16.46
N PHE A 253 -3.02 4.55 -15.59
CA PHE A 253 -2.88 4.38 -14.14
C PHE A 253 -3.68 3.16 -13.68
N SER A 254 -3.38 1.99 -14.24
CA SER A 254 -4.10 0.73 -13.95
C SER A 254 -3.23 -0.38 -13.36
N ASP A 255 -1.93 -0.15 -13.21
CA ASP A 255 -0.96 -1.14 -12.79
C ASP A 255 0.01 -0.56 -11.75
N GLY A 256 0.41 -1.38 -10.77
CA GLY A 256 1.28 -1.02 -9.65
C GLY A 256 0.56 -0.67 -8.34
N MET A 257 1.05 0.36 -7.63
CA MET A 257 0.55 0.77 -6.31
C MET A 257 -0.84 1.41 -6.43
N THR A 258 -1.88 0.75 -5.92
CA THR A 258 -3.26 1.23 -6.06
C THR A 258 -3.60 2.27 -4.99
N ILE A 259 -4.01 3.47 -5.41
CA ILE A 259 -4.17 4.63 -4.54
C ILE A 259 -5.63 5.01 -4.20
N GLY A 260 -6.61 4.42 -4.91
CA GLY A 260 -8.04 4.66 -4.68
C GLY A 260 -8.91 4.52 -5.93
N HIS A 261 -10.22 4.76 -5.77
CA HIS A 261 -11.19 4.73 -6.87
C HIS A 261 -11.54 6.13 -7.36
N ALA A 262 -11.37 6.40 -8.65
CA ALA A 262 -11.77 7.66 -9.25
C ALA A 262 -13.28 7.85 -9.24
N VAL A 263 -13.75 9.03 -8.88
CA VAL A 263 -15.18 9.36 -8.91
C VAL A 263 -15.61 9.69 -10.34
N THR A 264 -16.18 8.71 -11.07
CA THR A 264 -16.79 8.91 -12.40
C THR A 264 -18.24 9.42 -12.27
N ALA A 265 -18.63 10.44 -13.03
CA ALA A 265 -19.84 11.26 -12.86
C ALA A 265 -21.11 10.58 -12.31
N LEU A 266 -21.74 11.31 -11.37
CA LEU A 266 -22.86 10.98 -10.49
C LEU A 266 -22.43 10.20 -9.26
N ARG A 267 -22.29 10.90 -8.13
CA ARG A 267 -22.36 10.30 -6.80
C ARG A 267 -23.72 9.62 -6.69
N ASP A 268 -23.80 8.35 -7.04
CA ASP A 268 -24.99 7.55 -6.82
C ASP A 268 -25.16 7.42 -5.30
N ASP A 269 -25.98 8.29 -4.70
CA ASP A 269 -26.35 8.20 -3.29
C ASP A 269 -27.28 6.99 -3.03
N THR A 270 -27.54 6.17 -4.06
CA THR A 270 -28.35 4.96 -3.99
C THR A 270 -27.54 3.69 -3.69
N GLU A 271 -26.22 3.73 -3.86
CA GLU A 271 -25.34 2.75 -3.22
C GLU A 271 -24.90 3.33 -1.88
N ASN A 272 -25.03 2.52 -0.83
CA ASN A 272 -24.62 2.83 0.53
C ASN A 272 -23.40 3.74 0.55
N SER A 273 -23.40 4.70 1.48
CA SER A 273 -22.17 5.23 2.04
C SER A 273 -21.18 4.08 2.22
N ARG A 274 -20.28 3.88 1.25
CA ARG A 274 -19.08 3.08 1.45
C ARG A 274 -18.21 3.97 2.34
N GLU A 275 -18.61 4.03 3.61
CA GLU A 275 -17.65 4.11 4.71
C GLU A 275 -16.59 3.05 4.40
N ILE A 276 -15.33 3.33 4.74
CA ILE A 276 -14.24 2.37 4.55
C ILE A 276 -14.67 1.08 5.25
N SER A 277 -15.21 0.13 4.48
CA SER A 277 -15.86 -1.04 5.02
C SER A 277 -14.82 -2.14 5.09
N ALA A 278 -14.81 -2.86 6.20
CA ALA A 278 -14.08 -4.10 6.26
C ALA A 278 -14.70 -5.08 5.26
N ILE A 279 -13.82 -5.73 4.52
CA ILE A 279 -14.20 -6.75 3.56
C ILE A 279 -14.37 -8.08 4.28
N GLU A 280 -15.34 -8.90 3.85
CA GLU A 280 -15.66 -10.19 4.49
C GLU A 280 -14.89 -11.37 3.85
N SER A 281 -14.26 -11.18 2.69
CA SER A 281 -13.46 -12.22 2.01
C SER A 281 -12.24 -11.66 1.27
N VAL A 282 -11.11 -12.36 1.26
CA VAL A 282 -9.90 -11.95 0.52
C VAL A 282 -10.20 -11.67 -0.97
N ASN A 283 -11.02 -12.52 -1.59
CA ASN A 283 -11.40 -12.37 -3.00
C ASN A 283 -12.16 -11.07 -3.30
N GLU A 284 -12.96 -10.58 -2.35
CA GLU A 284 -13.68 -9.32 -2.52
C GLU A 284 -12.72 -8.13 -2.54
N TRP A 285 -11.63 -8.17 -1.75
CA TRP A 285 -10.61 -7.11 -1.78
C TRP A 285 -9.89 -7.03 -3.12
N TRP A 286 -9.47 -8.18 -3.66
CA TRP A 286 -8.91 -8.26 -5.02
C TRP A 286 -9.91 -7.80 -6.10
N ALA A 287 -11.19 -8.10 -5.93
CA ALA A 287 -12.24 -7.66 -6.85
C ALA A 287 -12.45 -6.14 -6.80
N GLU A 288 -12.33 -5.50 -5.63
CA GLU A 288 -12.31 -4.04 -5.51
C GLU A 288 -11.11 -3.46 -6.25
N LEU A 289 -9.89 -3.97 -6.03
CA LEU A 289 -8.68 -3.48 -6.72
C LEU A 289 -8.73 -3.63 -8.25
N SER A 290 -9.45 -4.65 -8.74
CA SER A 290 -9.61 -4.91 -10.18
C SER A 290 -10.70 -4.06 -10.85
N LYS A 291 -11.39 -3.18 -10.11
CA LYS A 291 -12.44 -2.34 -10.72
C LYS A 291 -11.83 -1.34 -11.68
N ARG A 292 -12.56 -1.06 -12.76
CA ARG A 292 -12.15 -0.13 -13.82
C ARG A 292 -11.81 1.28 -13.28
N ASP A 293 -12.47 1.70 -12.22
CA ASP A 293 -12.27 3.02 -11.62
C ASP A 293 -11.12 3.04 -10.58
N ALA A 294 -10.50 1.89 -10.27
CA ALA A 294 -9.29 1.85 -9.46
C ALA A 294 -8.12 2.48 -10.21
N LEU A 295 -7.38 3.34 -9.54
CA LEU A 295 -6.18 3.99 -10.07
C LEU A 295 -4.94 3.47 -9.35
N ALA A 296 -3.94 3.09 -10.13
CA ALA A 296 -2.67 2.59 -9.66
C ALA A 296 -1.47 3.32 -10.30
N LEU A 297 -0.38 3.43 -9.53
CA LEU A 297 0.86 4.07 -9.94
C LEU A 297 1.91 3.02 -10.28
N SER A 298 2.42 3.08 -11.51
CA SER A 298 3.53 2.22 -11.95
C SER A 298 4.83 2.59 -11.22
N ALA A 299 5.84 1.72 -11.27
CA ALA A 299 7.19 2.03 -10.76
C ALA A 299 7.72 3.34 -11.35
N GLY A 300 7.55 3.56 -12.67
CA GLY A 300 7.93 4.81 -13.33
C GLY A 300 7.19 6.05 -12.78
N ASP A 301 5.90 5.93 -12.43
CA ASP A 301 5.15 7.03 -11.81
C ASP A 301 5.62 7.30 -10.36
N LEU A 302 6.00 6.26 -9.61
CA LEU A 302 6.51 6.34 -8.23
C LEU A 302 7.90 6.96 -8.11
N THR A 303 8.75 6.86 -9.14
CA THR A 303 10.07 7.55 -9.16
C THR A 303 9.96 9.07 -9.02
N HIS A 304 8.76 9.64 -9.20
CA HIS A 304 8.47 11.05 -9.01
C HIS A 304 7.88 11.39 -7.63
N HIS A 305 7.97 10.46 -6.68
CA HIS A 305 7.55 10.59 -5.30
C HIS A 305 6.04 10.90 -5.14
N TYR A 306 5.53 10.72 -3.92
CA TYR A 306 4.15 11.08 -3.62
C TYR A 306 4.01 11.64 -2.21
N ILE A 307 3.01 12.51 -2.03
CA ILE A 307 2.62 13.05 -0.73
C ILE A 307 1.17 12.68 -0.45
N ARG A 308 0.91 12.17 0.75
CA ARG A 308 -0.44 11.92 1.25
C ARG A 308 -0.68 12.76 2.50
N ALA A 309 -1.55 13.76 2.39
CA ALA A 309 -1.82 14.70 3.48
C ALA A 309 -3.30 14.77 3.82
N ALA A 310 -3.64 14.46 5.07
CA ALA A 310 -5.00 14.60 5.59
C ALA A 310 -5.04 14.69 7.12
N THR A 311 -6.14 15.24 7.64
CA THR A 311 -6.40 15.25 9.09
C THR A 311 -6.55 13.83 9.66
N THR A 312 -6.30 13.68 10.96
CA THR A 312 -6.49 12.42 11.69
C THR A 312 -7.91 11.89 11.54
N GLY A 313 -8.04 10.56 11.36
CA GLY A 313 -9.33 9.91 11.12
C GLY A 313 -9.85 10.03 9.68
N SER A 314 -9.06 10.56 8.74
CA SER A 314 -9.39 10.58 7.31
C SER A 314 -9.04 9.29 6.56
N GLY A 315 -8.57 8.25 7.26
CA GLY A 315 -8.19 6.96 6.66
C GLY A 315 -6.76 6.90 6.10
N LYS A 316 -5.84 7.79 6.53
CA LYS A 316 -4.42 7.77 6.09
C LYS A 316 -3.77 6.41 6.32
N THR A 317 -3.84 5.87 7.53
CA THR A 317 -3.23 4.59 7.91
C THR A 317 -3.72 3.44 7.03
N VAL A 318 -5.03 3.33 6.82
CA VAL A 318 -5.62 2.31 5.93
C VAL A 318 -5.17 2.51 4.48
N ALA A 319 -5.07 3.76 4.01
CA ALA A 319 -4.56 4.05 2.68
C ALA A 319 -3.07 3.66 2.56
N THR A 320 -2.24 3.99 3.55
CA THR A 320 -0.81 3.61 3.59
C THR A 320 -0.64 2.08 3.58
N LEU A 321 -1.46 1.34 4.33
CA LEU A 321 -1.43 -0.13 4.31
C LEU A 321 -1.76 -0.68 2.91
N ASN A 322 -2.81 -0.19 2.27
CA ASN A 322 -3.14 -0.60 0.90
C ASN A 322 -2.03 -0.20 -0.10
N ASP A 323 -1.43 0.99 0.05
CA ASP A 323 -0.29 1.44 -0.75
C ASP A 323 0.85 0.40 -0.64
N MET A 324 1.21 -0.03 0.57
CA MET A 324 2.27 -1.03 0.78
C MET A 324 1.93 -2.41 0.24
N LEU A 325 0.73 -2.94 0.56
CA LEU A 325 0.31 -4.29 0.14
C LEU A 325 0.21 -4.40 -1.39
N THR A 326 -0.31 -3.37 -2.05
CA THR A 326 -0.43 -3.36 -3.51
C THR A 326 0.90 -3.04 -4.20
N THR A 327 1.82 -2.32 -3.55
CA THR A 327 3.20 -2.18 -4.05
C THR A 327 3.90 -3.52 -4.05
N HIS A 328 3.85 -4.25 -2.93
CA HIS A 328 4.49 -5.55 -2.77
C HIS A 328 3.97 -6.60 -3.77
N GLU A 329 2.65 -6.67 -3.95
CA GLU A 329 2.06 -7.61 -4.92
C GLU A 329 2.44 -7.31 -6.37
N ASN A 330 2.39 -6.03 -6.77
CA ASN A 330 2.40 -5.66 -8.20
C ASN A 330 3.76 -5.17 -8.70
N LEU A 331 4.67 -4.76 -7.82
CA LEU A 331 5.97 -4.17 -8.18
C LEU A 331 7.12 -4.95 -7.55
N ARG A 332 8.29 -4.87 -8.18
CA ARG A 332 9.52 -5.50 -7.68
C ARG A 332 10.32 -4.51 -6.84
N GLY A 333 11.18 -5.04 -5.98
CA GLY A 333 12.02 -4.26 -5.07
C GLY A 333 11.38 -4.07 -3.70
N PRO A 334 12.10 -3.40 -2.78
CA PRO A 334 11.65 -3.34 -1.40
C PRO A 334 10.59 -2.26 -1.14
N THR A 335 9.69 -2.56 -0.21
CA THR A 335 8.82 -1.57 0.43
C THR A 335 9.30 -1.31 1.85
N ILE A 336 9.69 -0.08 2.15
CA ILE A 336 10.26 0.31 3.45
C ILE A 336 9.27 1.26 4.13
N LEU A 337 8.85 0.96 5.36
CA LEU A 337 8.03 1.83 6.19
C LEU A 337 8.84 2.35 7.38
N ILE A 338 8.84 3.67 7.58
CA ILE A 338 9.31 4.31 8.82
C ILE A 338 8.09 4.81 9.59
N ASP A 339 7.79 4.18 10.73
CA ASP A 339 6.70 4.55 11.63
C ASP A 339 7.20 5.16 12.96
N PRO A 340 7.17 6.50 13.10
CA PRO A 340 7.53 7.17 14.34
C PRO A 340 6.43 7.16 15.40
N LYS A 341 5.22 6.65 15.10
CA LYS A 341 4.11 6.63 16.07
C LYS A 341 4.20 5.47 17.05
N GLY A 342 4.85 4.36 16.69
CA GLY A 342 4.87 3.13 17.48
C GLY A 342 3.48 2.56 17.75
N GLY A 343 2.62 2.58 16.73
CA GLY A 343 1.22 2.19 16.84
C GLY A 343 0.92 0.79 16.32
N GLU A 344 -0.35 0.54 15.99
CA GLU A 344 -0.80 -0.71 15.38
C GLU A 344 -0.43 -0.82 13.89
N MET A 345 0.23 0.17 13.28
CA MET A 345 0.52 0.19 11.84
C MET A 345 1.34 -1.03 11.40
N CYS A 346 2.50 -1.27 12.02
CA CYS A 346 3.36 -2.42 11.68
C CYS A 346 2.64 -3.75 11.94
N ARG A 347 1.93 -3.87 13.08
CA ARG A 347 1.16 -5.07 13.41
C ARG A 347 0.04 -5.34 12.41
N ASN A 348 -0.71 -4.31 12.04
CA ASN A 348 -1.76 -4.43 11.03
C ASN A 348 -1.19 -4.79 9.67
N TYR A 349 -0.03 -4.26 9.29
CA TYR A 349 0.65 -4.70 8.08
C TYR A 349 0.96 -6.20 8.11
N LEU A 350 1.59 -6.69 9.19
CA LEU A 350 1.90 -8.12 9.35
C LEU A 350 0.66 -9.00 9.25
N ARG A 351 -0.44 -8.62 9.93
CA ARG A 351 -1.70 -9.37 9.85
C ARG A 351 -2.24 -9.40 8.42
N CYS A 352 -2.23 -8.26 7.73
CA CYS A 352 -2.73 -8.18 6.35
C CYS A 352 -1.84 -8.95 5.39
N HIS A 353 -0.52 -8.83 5.51
CA HIS A 353 0.48 -9.55 4.71
C HIS A 353 0.26 -11.06 4.82
N ARG A 354 0.20 -11.60 6.04
CA ARG A 354 -0.10 -13.02 6.27
C ARG A 354 -1.43 -13.46 5.66
N THR A 355 -2.46 -12.63 5.79
CA THR A 355 -3.79 -12.95 5.28
C THR A 355 -3.82 -13.02 3.75
N LEU A 356 -3.01 -12.18 3.09
CA LEU A 356 -3.00 -12.06 1.64
C LEU A 356 -1.98 -13.00 0.97
N PHE A 357 -0.82 -13.19 1.57
CA PHE A 357 0.33 -13.87 0.97
C PHE A 357 0.71 -15.19 1.66
N GLY A 358 0.17 -15.48 2.84
CA GLY A 358 0.33 -16.76 3.56
C GLY A 358 1.37 -16.75 4.68
N ASP A 359 2.52 -16.09 4.46
CA ASP A 359 3.66 -16.07 5.39
C ASP A 359 4.21 -14.65 5.67
N LEU A 360 5.36 -14.58 6.33
CA LEU A 360 6.10 -13.35 6.67
C LEU A 360 7.61 -13.45 6.32
N ASP A 361 8.01 -14.41 5.49
CA ASP A 361 9.44 -14.73 5.26
C ASP A 361 10.17 -13.57 4.57
N ASP A 362 9.42 -12.72 3.87
CA ASP A 362 9.85 -11.53 3.18
C ASP A 362 9.65 -10.22 3.97
N VAL A 363 9.15 -10.29 5.21
CA VAL A 363 8.95 -9.13 6.07
C VAL A 363 9.98 -9.07 7.19
N GLU A 364 10.75 -7.98 7.24
CA GLU A 364 11.63 -7.63 8.34
C GLU A 364 10.94 -6.59 9.24
N TYR A 365 10.90 -6.81 10.55
CA TYR A 365 10.35 -5.86 11.51
C TYR A 365 11.41 -5.46 12.54
N ILE A 366 11.95 -4.25 12.39
CA ILE A 366 12.97 -3.68 13.26
C ILE A 366 12.35 -2.59 14.11
N LYS A 367 12.34 -2.79 15.43
CA LYS A 367 12.02 -1.71 16.38
C LYS A 367 13.30 -1.00 16.80
N VAL A 368 13.24 0.32 16.99
CA VAL A 368 14.41 1.13 17.35
C VAL A 368 14.10 2.07 18.51
N PRO A 369 14.88 2.02 19.62
CA PRO A 369 15.76 0.91 19.98
C PRO A 369 14.92 -0.34 20.30
N GLU A 370 15.53 -1.49 20.07
CA GLU A 370 14.96 -2.78 20.41
C GLU A 370 15.27 -3.12 21.88
N GLU A 371 14.75 -4.25 22.39
CA GLU A 371 15.05 -4.79 23.72
C GLU A 371 16.57 -4.86 23.99
N ASP A 372 16.95 -4.68 25.25
CA ASP A 372 18.35 -4.66 25.71
C ASP A 372 19.28 -3.65 24.99
N GLY A 373 18.69 -2.60 24.39
CA GLY A 373 19.45 -1.54 23.73
C GLY A 373 19.98 -1.93 22.35
N HIS A 374 19.43 -2.97 21.72
CA HIS A 374 19.80 -3.34 20.37
C HIS A 374 19.47 -2.24 19.35
N ILE A 375 20.41 -1.98 18.45
CA ILE A 375 20.35 -0.98 17.38
C ILE A 375 20.68 -1.63 16.03
N PRO A 376 20.16 -1.11 14.90
CA PRO A 376 20.52 -1.63 13.59
C PRO A 376 22.01 -1.41 13.28
N GLY A 377 22.70 -2.45 12.83
CA GLY A 377 24.12 -2.37 12.44
C GLY A 377 24.28 -1.62 11.11
N ILE A 378 24.67 -0.35 11.18
CA ILE A 378 24.86 0.53 10.02
C ILE A 378 26.30 1.07 10.03
N PRO A 379 27.20 0.61 9.15
CA PRO A 379 28.60 1.03 9.15
C PRO A 379 28.71 2.45 8.56
N PHE A 380 28.68 3.47 9.42
CA PHE A 380 28.63 4.86 8.98
C PHE A 380 29.94 5.33 8.35
N PHE A 381 31.07 5.10 9.02
CA PHE A 381 32.40 5.52 8.55
C PHE A 381 33.12 4.39 7.82
N ASP A 382 32.50 3.84 6.77
CA ASP A 382 33.09 2.80 5.93
C ASP A 382 33.08 3.24 4.45
N LEU A 383 34.26 3.30 3.83
CA LEU A 383 34.45 3.69 2.42
C LEU A 383 34.22 2.55 1.44
N ARG A 384 34.39 1.29 1.86
CA ARG A 384 34.48 0.13 0.96
C ARG A 384 33.24 -0.04 0.07
N PRO A 385 32.00 0.16 0.56
CA PRO A 385 30.82 0.15 -0.31
C PRO A 385 30.89 1.16 -1.47
N LEU A 386 31.41 2.36 -1.22
CA LEU A 386 31.48 3.43 -2.22
C LEU A 386 32.65 3.24 -3.19
N THR A 387 33.81 2.84 -2.69
CA THR A 387 35.03 2.74 -3.51
C THR A 387 35.12 1.39 -4.23
N ARG A 388 35.01 0.28 -3.50
CA ARG A 388 35.24 -1.07 -4.03
C ARG A 388 34.02 -1.63 -4.77
N ALA A 389 32.81 -1.42 -4.23
CA ALA A 389 31.57 -1.87 -4.86
C ALA A 389 31.10 -0.94 -5.99
N ALA A 390 30.95 0.36 -5.69
CA ALA A 390 30.44 1.33 -6.67
C ALA A 390 31.49 1.84 -7.65
N GLY A 391 32.79 1.63 -7.37
CA GLY A 391 33.88 2.16 -8.19
C GLY A 391 34.00 3.68 -8.14
N ARG A 392 33.53 4.36 -7.08
CA ARG A 392 33.70 5.81 -6.95
C ARG A 392 35.15 6.16 -6.63
N GLU A 393 35.58 7.31 -7.12
CA GLU A 393 36.87 7.92 -6.75
C GLU A 393 36.94 8.11 -5.23
N ARG A 394 38.05 7.66 -4.62
CA ARG A 394 38.25 7.66 -3.16
C ARG A 394 38.01 9.04 -2.53
N GLU A 395 38.59 10.08 -3.14
CA GLU A 395 38.41 11.46 -2.67
C GLU A 395 36.94 11.90 -2.64
N THR A 396 36.15 11.48 -3.63
CA THR A 396 34.72 11.80 -3.70
C THR A 396 33.95 11.02 -2.63
N ALA A 397 34.26 9.74 -2.44
CA ALA A 397 33.64 8.92 -1.39
C ALA A 397 33.93 9.45 0.03
N ILE A 398 35.16 9.92 0.29
CA ILE A 398 35.53 10.57 1.56
C ILE A 398 34.70 11.85 1.75
N GLN A 399 34.57 12.68 0.72
CA GLN A 399 33.78 13.91 0.80
C GLN A 399 32.29 13.61 1.06
N ASP A 400 31.73 12.56 0.45
CA ASP A 400 30.35 12.13 0.68
C ASP A 400 30.13 11.74 2.16
N ILE A 401 31.05 10.99 2.78
CA ILE A 401 30.96 10.64 4.21
C ILE A 401 31.06 11.90 5.09
N ILE A 402 31.98 12.80 4.78
CA ILE A 402 32.15 14.07 5.51
C ILE A 402 30.87 14.90 5.43
N ASP A 403 30.30 15.07 4.24
CA ASP A 403 29.09 15.85 4.04
C ASP A 403 27.91 15.27 4.81
N HIS A 404 27.73 13.95 4.81
CA HIS A 404 26.70 13.27 5.60
C HIS A 404 26.93 13.39 7.11
N TYR A 405 28.18 13.32 7.58
CA TYR A 405 28.48 13.54 8.99
C TYR A 405 28.14 14.98 9.42
N PHE A 406 28.44 15.97 8.58
CA PHE A 406 28.05 17.36 8.85
C PHE A 406 26.54 17.57 8.79
N GLN A 407 25.80 16.83 7.97
CA GLN A 407 24.32 16.87 7.99
C GLN A 407 23.79 16.37 9.35
N LEU A 408 24.35 15.28 9.89
CA LEU A 408 24.03 14.80 11.23
C LEU A 408 24.37 15.85 12.30
N LEU A 409 25.54 16.47 12.23
CA LEU A 409 25.92 17.54 13.16
C LEU A 409 24.99 18.76 13.07
N ARG A 410 24.61 19.21 11.87
CA ARG A 410 23.66 20.32 11.69
C ARG A 410 22.29 19.99 12.27
N PHE A 411 21.88 18.73 12.18
CA PHE A 411 20.65 18.27 12.79
C PHE A 411 20.73 18.33 14.31
N VAL A 412 21.75 17.71 14.92
CA VAL A 412 21.86 17.57 16.37
C VAL A 412 22.21 18.89 17.08
N LEU A 413 23.07 19.71 16.47
CA LEU A 413 23.59 20.94 17.09
C LEU A 413 22.90 22.21 16.61
N GLY A 414 22.12 22.13 15.53
CA GLY A 414 21.55 23.26 14.83
C GLY A 414 22.48 23.79 13.72
N ARG A 415 21.86 24.14 12.58
CA ARG A 415 22.55 24.61 11.37
C ARG A 415 23.48 25.80 11.63
N ASP A 416 22.99 26.83 12.30
CA ASP A 416 23.75 28.05 12.56
C ASP A 416 25.00 27.79 13.41
N THR A 417 24.89 26.90 14.39
CA THR A 417 26.01 26.54 15.28
C THR A 417 27.12 25.80 14.54
N VAL A 418 26.75 24.98 13.54
CA VAL A 418 27.73 24.26 12.71
C VAL A 418 28.33 25.18 11.65
N ASP A 419 27.50 25.93 10.92
CA ASP A 419 27.93 26.73 9.77
C ASP A 419 28.75 27.97 10.18
N GLN A 420 28.53 28.54 11.37
CA GLN A 420 29.29 29.71 11.87
C GLN A 420 30.70 29.38 12.35
N ALA A 421 30.98 28.12 12.73
CA ALA A 421 32.26 27.70 13.28
C ALA A 421 33.16 27.04 12.22
N PHE A 422 33.51 27.84 11.21
CA PHE A 422 34.30 27.43 10.03
C PHE A 422 35.59 26.68 10.39
N VAL A 423 36.37 27.19 11.35
CA VAL A 423 37.66 26.58 11.73
C VAL A 423 37.49 25.19 12.35
N ALA A 424 36.46 24.99 13.18
CA ALA A 424 36.19 23.67 13.75
C ALA A 424 35.71 22.68 12.67
N ASN A 425 34.98 23.16 11.65
CA ASN A 425 34.61 22.33 10.49
C ASN A 425 35.86 21.92 9.69
N GLU A 426 36.80 22.86 9.49
CA GLU A 426 38.06 22.61 8.78
C GLU A 426 38.93 21.58 9.52
N ILE A 427 39.09 21.69 10.84
CA ILE A 427 39.81 20.68 11.65
C ILE A 427 39.15 19.31 11.51
N LEU A 428 37.84 19.22 11.78
CA LEU A 428 37.10 17.95 11.75
C LEU A 428 37.15 17.28 10.37
N THR A 429 37.01 18.07 9.30
CA THR A 429 37.13 17.59 7.91
C THR A 429 38.49 16.96 7.66
N ASN A 430 39.57 17.64 8.04
CA ASN A 430 40.92 17.15 7.79
C ASN A 430 41.31 15.99 8.71
N LEU A 431 40.77 15.91 9.93
CA LEU A 431 40.92 14.72 10.78
C LEU A 431 40.24 13.49 10.17
N ILE A 432 39.01 13.63 9.65
CA ILE A 432 38.32 12.53 8.94
C ILE A 432 39.11 12.11 7.70
N LYS A 433 39.61 13.07 6.90
CA LYS A 433 40.47 12.76 5.75
C LYS A 433 41.73 12.01 6.16
N ALA A 434 42.35 12.40 7.28
CA ALA A 434 43.53 11.75 7.80
C ALA A 434 43.26 10.30 8.25
N LEU A 435 42.12 10.05 8.88
CA LEU A 435 41.72 8.69 9.27
C LEU A 435 41.45 7.78 8.06
N PHE A 436 41.06 8.36 6.93
CA PHE A 436 40.88 7.66 5.65
C PHE A 436 42.12 7.69 4.74
N ASP A 437 43.29 8.10 5.24
CA ASP A 437 44.56 8.08 4.48
C ASP A 437 44.85 6.66 3.95
N GLU A 438 45.40 6.57 2.73
CA GLU A 438 45.54 5.28 2.04
C GLU A 438 46.65 4.40 2.63
N GLU A 439 47.77 4.99 3.08
CA GLU A 439 48.88 4.24 3.69
C GLU A 439 48.81 4.19 5.21
N ASN A 440 48.37 5.28 5.85
CA ASN A 440 48.46 5.46 7.31
C ASN A 440 47.10 5.45 8.01
N GLY A 441 46.00 5.44 7.25
CA GLY A 441 44.63 5.37 7.75
C GLY A 441 44.01 3.99 7.52
N SER A 442 42.69 3.96 7.54
CA SER A 442 41.88 2.75 7.29
C SER A 442 40.76 3.07 6.31
N ASP A 443 40.23 2.05 5.62
CA ASP A 443 39.02 2.20 4.80
C ASP A 443 37.74 2.28 5.65
N TYR A 444 37.83 1.98 6.94
CA TYR A 444 36.75 2.04 7.92
C TYR A 444 37.28 2.46 9.30
N PHE A 445 36.48 3.19 10.08
CA PHE A 445 36.80 3.55 11.47
C PHE A 445 35.52 3.84 12.27
N THR A 446 35.63 4.17 13.55
CA THR A 446 34.51 4.52 14.45
C THR A 446 34.48 6.00 14.85
N VAL A 447 33.33 6.51 15.32
CA VAL A 447 33.29 7.87 15.90
C VAL A 447 34.22 8.04 17.10
N GLY A 448 34.58 6.95 17.78
CA GLY A 448 35.56 6.96 18.84
C GLY A 448 36.98 7.19 18.34
N ASP A 449 37.39 6.55 17.23
CA ASP A 449 38.69 6.83 16.60
C ASP A 449 38.80 8.31 16.19
N LEU A 450 37.69 8.90 15.71
CA LEU A 450 37.62 10.32 15.42
C LEU A 450 37.72 11.19 16.68
N LEU A 451 37.13 10.74 17.80
CA LEU A 451 37.27 11.42 19.08
C LEU A 451 38.72 11.36 19.58
N ASP A 452 39.37 10.20 19.50
CA ASP A 452 40.74 9.98 19.93
C ASP A 452 41.72 10.80 19.09
N ALA A 453 41.58 10.79 17.75
CA ALA A 453 42.36 11.64 16.86
C ALA A 453 42.21 13.14 17.18
N ALA A 454 40.99 13.58 17.53
CA ALA A 454 40.75 14.96 17.95
C ALA A 454 41.33 15.28 19.33
N GLN A 455 41.33 14.32 20.26
CA GLN A 455 41.92 14.45 21.59
C GLN A 455 43.44 14.52 21.52
N ASP A 456 44.08 13.67 20.72
CA ASP A 456 45.52 13.68 20.48
C ASP A 456 45.97 14.99 19.83
N PHE A 457 45.24 15.44 18.81
CA PHE A 457 45.50 16.74 18.17
C PHE A 457 45.47 17.88 19.19
N GLN A 458 44.47 17.91 20.07
CA GLN A 458 44.38 18.92 21.14
C GLN A 458 45.50 18.75 22.19
N HIS A 459 45.70 17.54 22.70
CA HIS A 459 46.58 17.25 23.83
C HIS A 459 48.04 17.57 23.50
N TYR A 460 48.54 17.01 22.38
CA TYR A 460 49.91 17.23 21.95
C TYR A 460 50.08 18.60 21.30
N GLY A 461 49.08 19.08 20.55
CA GLY A 461 49.13 20.41 19.93
C GLY A 461 49.22 21.56 20.93
N ARG A 462 48.57 21.43 22.09
CA ARG A 462 48.66 22.43 23.18
C ARG A 462 50.09 22.62 23.70
N SER A 463 50.92 21.57 23.62
CA SER A 463 52.30 21.62 24.13
C SER A 463 53.28 22.34 23.19
N ILE A 464 52.81 22.78 22.02
CA ILE A 464 53.60 23.49 21.00
C ILE A 464 53.40 24.99 21.20
N GLU A 465 54.33 25.64 21.91
CA GLU A 465 54.30 27.10 22.11
C GLU A 465 54.82 27.89 20.89
N ASP A 466 55.83 27.34 20.20
CA ASP A 466 56.41 27.91 18.97
C ASP A 466 56.69 26.79 17.96
N LEU A 467 56.06 26.89 16.79
CA LEU A 467 56.18 25.90 15.74
C LEU A 467 57.59 25.85 15.11
N GLU A 468 58.33 26.96 15.14
CA GLU A 468 59.70 27.05 14.61
C GLU A 468 60.72 26.42 15.57
N GLU A 469 60.44 26.40 16.88
CA GLU A 469 61.32 25.82 17.91
C GLU A 469 60.94 24.39 18.30
N ALA A 470 59.73 23.93 17.92
CA ALA A 470 59.26 22.58 18.21
C ALA A 470 60.07 21.50 17.46
N SER A 471 60.37 20.41 18.17
CA SER A 471 61.01 19.25 17.54
C SER A 471 60.05 18.56 16.57
N HIS A 472 60.61 17.89 15.55
CA HIS A 472 59.79 17.13 14.59
C HIS A 472 58.95 16.07 15.31
N GLU A 473 59.49 15.42 16.35
CA GLU A 473 58.77 14.43 17.15
C GLU A 473 57.55 15.01 17.89
N GLN A 474 57.61 16.27 18.35
CA GLN A 474 56.46 16.93 18.99
C GLN A 474 55.36 17.26 17.97
N ILE A 475 55.76 17.70 16.78
CA ILE A 475 54.83 18.00 15.69
C ILE A 475 54.18 16.71 15.17
N ASP A 476 54.96 15.64 15.03
CA ASP A 476 54.48 14.34 14.56
C ASP A 476 53.55 13.65 15.56
N LYS A 477 53.71 13.90 16.88
CA LYS A 477 52.74 13.47 17.89
C LYS A 477 51.42 14.24 17.84
N ALA A 478 51.48 15.52 17.45
CA ALA A 478 50.28 16.36 17.36
C ALA A 478 49.52 16.18 16.04
N LEU A 479 50.18 15.81 14.95
CA LEU A 479 49.56 15.71 13.63
C LEU A 479 49.47 14.25 13.17
N PRO A 480 48.31 13.78 12.70
CA PRO A 480 48.18 12.45 12.13
C PRO A 480 49.13 12.28 10.95
N THR A 481 49.74 11.11 10.82
CA THR A 481 50.58 10.74 9.68
C THR A 481 49.68 10.59 8.46
N VAL A 482 49.92 11.36 7.41
CA VAL A 482 49.13 11.35 6.17
C VAL A 482 50.05 11.59 4.98
N GLU A 483 49.73 10.99 3.84
CA GLU A 483 50.45 11.21 2.58
C GLU A 483 50.12 12.57 1.95
N ASP A 484 48.87 13.01 2.10
CA ASP A 484 48.43 14.30 1.56
C ASP A 484 49.02 15.45 2.39
N GLU A 485 50.11 16.02 1.86
CA GLU A 485 50.78 17.19 2.43
C GLU A 485 49.84 18.39 2.57
N GLN A 486 48.76 18.49 1.80
CA GLN A 486 47.75 19.53 2.00
C GLN A 486 46.95 19.31 3.27
N VAL A 487 46.43 18.09 3.50
CA VAL A 487 45.72 17.73 4.74
C VAL A 487 46.61 17.95 5.96
N ARG A 488 47.87 17.48 5.89
CA ARG A 488 48.87 17.72 6.93
C ARG A 488 49.13 19.20 7.15
N GLY A 489 49.30 19.95 6.06
CA GLY A 489 49.54 21.40 6.07
C GLY A 489 48.39 22.19 6.69
N PHE A 490 47.13 21.83 6.39
CA PHE A 490 45.94 22.46 6.99
C PHE A 490 45.90 22.25 8.50
N LEU A 491 46.09 21.02 8.98
CA LEU A 491 46.13 20.72 10.42
C LEU A 491 47.32 21.42 11.10
N LYS A 492 48.49 21.41 10.45
CA LYS A 492 49.69 22.11 10.94
C LYS A 492 49.48 23.62 11.07
N SER A 493 48.76 24.26 10.14
CA SER A 493 48.46 25.70 10.18
C SER A 493 47.69 26.12 11.44
N HIS A 494 46.96 25.19 12.07
CA HIS A 494 46.23 25.46 13.29
C HIS A 494 47.11 25.44 14.54
N LEU A 495 48.24 24.74 14.50
CA LEU A 495 49.25 24.75 15.56
C LEU A 495 50.03 26.08 15.59
N GLU A 496 50.03 26.86 14.51
CA GLU A 496 50.62 28.21 14.47
C GLU A 496 49.80 29.26 15.23
N LYS A 497 48.55 28.93 15.60
CA LYS A 497 47.65 29.87 16.29
C LYS A 497 48.06 30.00 17.75
N GLU A 498 47.73 31.14 18.35
CA GLU A 498 47.89 31.35 19.80
C GLU A 498 47.19 30.23 20.59
N GLU A 499 47.82 29.72 21.66
CA GLU A 499 47.29 28.60 22.49
C GLU A 499 45.80 28.77 22.80
N ARG A 500 45.39 29.98 23.20
CA ARG A 500 43.99 30.26 23.52
C ARG A 500 43.06 30.10 22.32
N GLN A 501 43.47 30.56 21.14
CA GLN A 501 42.69 30.42 19.92
C GLN A 501 42.65 28.96 19.45
N PHE A 502 43.78 28.26 19.50
CA PHE A 502 43.88 26.83 19.21
C PHE A 502 42.92 26.01 20.11
N MET A 503 43.04 26.19 21.44
CA MET A 503 42.20 25.51 22.43
C MET A 503 40.72 25.81 22.23
N ASN A 504 40.33 27.07 22.01
CA ASN A 504 38.93 27.41 21.75
C ASN A 504 38.36 26.67 20.52
N THR A 505 39.17 26.48 19.47
CA THR A 505 38.73 25.80 18.25
C THR A 505 38.71 24.28 18.38
N THR A 506 39.69 23.68 19.06
CA THR A 506 39.72 22.22 19.31
C THR A 506 38.69 21.81 20.35
N ASP A 507 38.45 22.63 21.38
CA ASP A 507 37.34 22.44 22.33
C ASP A 507 35.99 22.44 21.59
N ALA A 508 35.83 23.30 20.58
CA ALA A 508 34.62 23.31 19.76
C ALA A 508 34.48 22.00 18.96
N VAL A 509 35.57 21.42 18.43
CA VAL A 509 35.56 20.11 17.75
C VAL A 509 35.14 19.00 18.72
N LEU A 510 35.82 18.90 19.87
CA LEU A 510 35.53 17.88 20.88
C LEU A 510 34.11 17.98 21.42
N ASN A 511 33.61 19.19 21.67
CA ASN A 511 32.25 19.39 22.14
C ASN A 511 31.21 18.89 21.13
N ARG A 512 31.47 19.00 19.83
CA ARG A 512 30.56 18.51 18.79
C ARG A 512 30.49 17.00 18.75
N ILE A 513 31.63 16.32 18.83
CA ILE A 513 31.69 14.86 18.87
C ILE A 513 31.05 14.35 20.18
N ARG A 514 31.40 14.95 21.33
CA ARG A 514 30.82 14.58 22.64
C ARG A 514 29.32 14.84 22.74
N LYS A 515 28.78 15.78 21.97
CA LYS A 515 27.33 16.02 21.91
C LYS A 515 26.56 14.85 21.29
N LEU A 516 27.18 14.09 20.38
CA LEU A 516 26.59 12.85 19.88
C LEU A 516 26.56 11.76 20.98
N LYS A 517 27.60 11.73 21.82
CA LYS A 517 27.70 10.83 22.99
C LYS A 517 26.64 11.09 24.08
N GLU A 518 25.95 12.24 24.08
CA GLU A 518 24.81 12.47 24.99
C GLU A 518 23.61 11.56 24.68
N ARG A 519 23.62 10.89 23.52
CA ARG A 519 22.59 9.93 23.11
C ARG A 519 23.27 8.59 22.79
N ASP A 520 23.28 7.69 23.76
CA ASP A 520 23.99 6.40 23.70
C ASP A 520 23.69 5.65 22.39
N PHE A 521 22.41 5.54 21.98
CA PHE A 521 22.04 4.82 20.75
C PHE A 521 22.68 5.39 19.47
N ILE A 522 22.92 6.70 19.38
CA ILE A 522 23.58 7.32 18.22
C ILE A 522 25.06 7.01 18.27
N TRP A 523 25.64 7.13 19.47
CA TRP A 523 27.05 6.83 19.67
C TRP A 523 27.34 5.39 19.29
N ASP A 524 26.52 4.45 19.75
CA ASP A 524 26.62 3.03 19.45
C ASP A 524 26.51 2.77 17.94
N MET A 525 25.55 3.41 17.25
CA MET A 525 25.41 3.30 15.79
C MET A 525 26.63 3.81 15.02
N LEU A 526 27.25 4.91 15.49
CA LEU A 526 28.45 5.48 14.86
C LEU A 526 29.75 4.79 15.31
N SER A 527 29.67 3.93 16.32
CA SER A 527 30.78 3.10 16.84
C SER A 527 30.76 1.68 16.28
N PHE A 528 29.77 1.36 15.43
CA PHE A 528 29.72 0.10 14.72
C PHE A 528 30.73 0.07 13.58
N GLU A 529 31.63 -0.91 13.63
CA GLU A 529 32.61 -1.18 12.59
C GLU A 529 32.58 -2.64 12.15
N ILE A 530 33.01 -2.89 10.91
CA ILE A 530 33.08 -4.23 10.35
C ILE A 530 34.54 -4.48 9.95
N PRO A 531 35.28 -5.36 10.64
CA PRO A 531 36.65 -5.69 10.28
C PRO A 531 36.82 -6.18 8.82
N GLU A 532 38.03 -6.05 8.29
CA GLU A 532 38.36 -6.41 6.90
C GLU A 532 38.09 -7.88 6.56
N GLU A 533 38.19 -8.79 7.53
CA GLU A 533 37.95 -10.23 7.35
C GLU A 533 36.51 -10.57 6.96
N HIS A 534 35.55 -9.71 7.29
CA HIS A 534 34.15 -9.88 6.92
C HIS A 534 33.81 -9.20 5.58
N TRP A 535 34.79 -8.63 4.86
CA TRP A 535 34.59 -8.13 3.50
C TRP A 535 34.79 -9.24 2.46
N ASP A 536 33.72 -9.61 1.75
CA ASP A 536 33.75 -10.56 0.65
C ASP A 536 34.14 -9.84 -0.65
N ALA A 537 35.39 -10.01 -1.07
CA ALA A 537 35.93 -9.41 -2.28
C ALA A 537 35.31 -9.96 -3.58
N GLU A 538 34.75 -11.18 -3.57
CA GLU A 538 34.06 -11.72 -4.75
C GLU A 538 32.68 -11.09 -4.91
N LYS A 539 31.96 -10.91 -3.80
CA LYS A 539 30.65 -10.26 -3.79
C LYS A 539 30.73 -8.74 -3.79
N ASN A 540 31.90 -8.16 -3.56
CA ASN A 540 32.10 -6.73 -3.26
C ASN A 540 31.11 -6.24 -2.19
N TRP A 541 30.96 -7.02 -1.11
CA TRP A 541 30.04 -6.70 -0.03
C TRP A 541 30.41 -7.46 1.25
N TYR A 542 29.73 -7.16 2.36
CA TYR A 542 29.95 -7.83 3.63
C TYR A 542 29.47 -9.29 3.60
N ASN A 543 30.18 -10.18 4.31
CA ASN A 543 29.77 -11.57 4.55
C ASN A 543 28.81 -11.61 5.75
N ARG A 544 27.53 -11.89 5.47
CA ARG A 544 26.44 -11.84 6.45
C ARG A 544 26.50 -12.92 7.52
N THR A 545 27.15 -14.05 7.26
CA THR A 545 27.11 -15.23 8.15
C THR A 545 27.67 -14.94 9.54
N ASP A 546 28.55 -13.94 9.64
CA ASP A 546 29.35 -13.71 10.83
C ASP A 546 28.99 -12.39 11.57
N VAL A 547 28.31 -11.43 10.91
CA VAL A 547 28.04 -10.10 11.48
C VAL A 547 26.57 -9.67 11.34
N PRO A 548 25.85 -9.44 12.45
CA PRO A 548 24.52 -8.83 12.42
C PRO A 548 24.57 -7.40 11.88
N MET A 549 23.96 -7.17 10.70
CA MET A 549 23.95 -5.85 10.05
C MET A 549 22.68 -5.62 9.25
N LEU A 550 22.29 -4.35 9.10
CA LEU A 550 21.21 -3.96 8.22
C LEU A 550 21.69 -4.02 6.76
N ASP A 551 21.60 -5.21 6.15
CA ASP A 551 22.08 -5.45 4.80
C ASP A 551 21.13 -4.89 3.74
N LEU A 552 21.34 -3.62 3.40
CA LEU A 552 20.60 -2.96 2.34
C LEU A 552 20.83 -3.56 0.96
N LYS A 553 21.90 -4.35 0.72
CA LYS A 553 22.07 -5.07 -0.56
C LYS A 553 21.05 -6.18 -0.70
N ASN A 554 20.84 -6.96 0.35
CA ASN A 554 19.81 -7.98 0.34
C ASN A 554 18.41 -7.37 0.22
N ILE A 555 18.15 -6.30 1.00
CA ILE A 555 16.84 -5.62 0.98
C ILE A 555 16.55 -5.00 -0.40
N LEU A 556 17.52 -4.28 -1.00
CA LEU A 556 17.33 -3.63 -2.31
C LEU A 556 17.23 -4.64 -3.46
N ASN A 557 17.93 -5.78 -3.40
CA ASN A 557 17.86 -6.80 -4.45
C ASN A 557 16.73 -7.82 -4.25
N GLY A 558 16.03 -7.77 -3.12
CA GLY A 558 14.89 -8.63 -2.79
C GLY A 558 13.55 -7.90 -2.89
N ASN A 559 12.47 -8.67 -3.02
CA ASN A 559 11.11 -8.17 -2.82
C ASN A 559 10.79 -8.24 -1.32
N LYS A 560 11.52 -7.48 -0.50
CA LYS A 560 11.38 -7.48 0.97
C LYS A 560 10.55 -6.32 1.45
N VAL A 561 9.86 -6.49 2.57
CA VAL A 561 9.19 -5.42 3.29
C VAL A 561 9.96 -5.12 4.57
N LEU A 562 10.46 -3.90 4.72
CA LEU A 562 11.16 -3.47 5.92
C LEU A 562 10.28 -2.53 6.74
N LEU A 563 9.83 -2.98 7.91
CA LEU A 563 9.09 -2.19 8.88
C LEU A 563 10.07 -1.65 9.94
N ILE A 564 10.25 -0.34 9.96
CA ILE A 564 11.06 0.36 10.96
C ILE A 564 10.12 1.09 11.92
N ASP A 565 10.03 0.63 13.15
CA ASP A 565 9.25 1.26 14.23
C ASP A 565 10.17 2.05 15.14
N THR A 566 10.07 3.37 15.07
CA THR A 566 10.85 4.29 15.91
C THR A 566 10.00 4.90 17.03
N GLY A 567 8.81 4.37 17.33
CA GLY A 567 7.92 4.97 18.33
C GLY A 567 8.40 4.88 19.77
N ASN A 568 9.40 4.03 20.05
CA ASN A 568 10.12 4.04 21.33
C ASN A 568 11.06 5.25 21.47
N LEU A 569 11.45 5.87 20.36
CA LEU A 569 12.24 7.10 20.36
C LEU A 569 11.32 8.31 20.47
N HIS A 570 11.63 9.22 21.39
CA HIS A 570 10.86 10.45 21.55
C HIS A 570 11.41 11.58 20.68
N GLY A 571 10.51 12.25 19.94
CA GLY A 571 10.78 13.50 19.23
C GLY A 571 12.02 13.43 18.33
N GLU A 572 12.99 14.31 18.59
CA GLU A 572 14.21 14.45 17.80
C GLU A 572 15.01 13.15 17.62
N SER A 573 15.00 12.22 18.58
CA SER A 573 15.78 10.98 18.44
C SER A 573 15.25 10.09 17.30
N SER A 574 13.94 10.02 17.12
CA SER A 574 13.32 9.29 15.99
C SER A 574 13.70 9.92 14.66
N GLU A 575 13.78 11.26 14.62
CA GLU A 575 14.17 12.01 13.42
C GLU A 575 15.65 11.78 13.08
N ILE A 576 16.55 11.77 14.08
CA ILE A 576 17.97 11.49 13.88
C ILE A 576 18.17 10.09 13.29
N PHE A 577 17.52 9.08 13.88
CA PHE A 577 17.59 7.72 13.35
C PHE A 577 17.12 7.69 11.89
N SER A 578 15.98 8.31 11.59
CA SER A 578 15.44 8.35 10.23
C SER A 578 16.42 9.00 9.25
N VAL A 579 17.08 10.09 9.64
CA VAL A 579 18.10 10.76 8.81
C VAL A 579 19.33 9.87 8.61
N LEU A 580 19.80 9.17 9.64
CA LEU A 580 20.91 8.21 9.54
C LEU A 580 20.58 7.05 8.61
N PHE A 581 19.40 6.46 8.78
CA PHE A 581 18.91 5.39 7.92
C PHE A 581 18.77 5.86 6.46
N LEU A 582 18.16 7.02 6.23
CA LEU A 582 18.01 7.58 4.88
C LEU A 582 19.36 7.91 4.22
N SER A 583 20.34 8.36 5.00
CA SER A 583 21.71 8.58 4.54
C SER A 583 22.38 7.26 4.14
N HIS A 584 22.25 6.22 4.97
CA HIS A 584 22.75 4.88 4.65
C HIS A 584 22.05 4.29 3.42
N LEU A 585 20.74 4.46 3.31
CA LEU A 585 19.96 4.07 2.13
C LEU A 585 20.41 4.81 0.88
N TRP A 586 20.61 6.13 0.96
CA TRP A 586 21.09 6.93 -0.17
C TRP A 586 22.43 6.43 -0.69
N ARG A 587 23.38 6.18 0.23
CA ARG A 587 24.69 5.61 -0.13
C ARG A 587 24.55 4.21 -0.72
N SER A 588 23.65 3.40 -0.18
CA SER A 588 23.41 2.04 -0.64
C SER A 588 22.82 2.00 -2.05
N VAL A 589 21.79 2.79 -2.35
CA VAL A 589 21.23 2.86 -3.72
C VAL A 589 22.22 3.44 -4.74
N GLN A 590 23.14 4.30 -4.30
CA GLN A 590 24.20 4.84 -5.14
C GLN A 590 25.35 3.86 -5.40
N SER A 591 25.56 2.90 -4.50
CA SER A 591 26.70 1.97 -4.55
C SER A 591 26.35 0.58 -5.04
N LEU A 592 25.12 0.16 -4.79
CA LEU A 592 24.58 -1.12 -5.19
C LEU A 592 23.91 -0.97 -6.53
N TRP A 593 24.13 -1.97 -7.41
CA TRP A 593 23.37 -2.07 -8.64
C TRP A 593 21.89 -2.26 -8.29
N THR A 594 21.05 -1.29 -8.64
CA THR A 594 19.60 -1.47 -8.63
C THR A 594 19.18 -2.16 -9.93
N PRO A 595 18.26 -3.14 -9.89
CA PRO A 595 17.74 -3.77 -11.09
C PRO A 595 17.18 -2.73 -12.09
N ASP A 596 17.69 -2.77 -13.32
CA ASP A 596 17.18 -2.00 -14.45
C ASP A 596 15.96 -2.72 -15.04
N ALA A 597 14.85 -2.71 -14.29
CA ALA A 597 13.59 -3.32 -14.67
C ALA A 597 12.47 -2.28 -14.58
N ASP A 598 11.57 -2.27 -15.57
CA ASP A 598 10.47 -1.30 -15.69
C ASP A 598 9.47 -1.38 -14.51
N ASP A 599 9.47 -2.49 -13.77
CA ASP A 599 8.61 -2.79 -12.62
C ASP A 599 9.33 -2.67 -11.27
N TYR A 600 10.62 -2.32 -11.25
CA TYR A 600 11.41 -2.21 -10.02
C TYR A 600 11.30 -0.81 -9.39
N ILE A 601 11.00 -0.76 -8.09
CA ILE A 601 11.02 0.45 -7.27
C ILE A 601 11.43 0.12 -5.83
N ALA A 602 12.38 0.88 -5.27
CA ALA A 602 12.57 0.94 -3.82
C ALA A 602 11.60 1.99 -3.27
N ASN A 603 10.50 1.57 -2.65
CA ASN A 603 9.47 2.49 -2.17
C ASN A 603 9.61 2.75 -0.66
N VAL A 604 10.04 3.95 -0.28
CA VAL A 604 10.20 4.34 1.13
C VAL A 604 9.04 5.22 1.56
N ILE A 605 8.26 4.75 2.52
CA ILE A 605 7.10 5.43 3.08
C ILE A 605 7.45 5.92 4.48
N ILE A 606 7.23 7.21 4.73
CA ILE A 606 7.55 7.87 5.99
C ILE A 606 6.26 8.42 6.60
N GLU A 607 5.81 7.81 7.69
CA GLU A 607 4.71 8.34 8.51
C GLU A 607 5.17 9.58 9.29
N GLU A 608 4.27 10.56 9.48
CA GLU A 608 4.56 11.86 10.11
C GLU A 608 5.84 12.54 9.58
N SER A 609 6.00 12.50 8.26
CA SER A 609 7.23 12.88 7.55
C SER A 609 7.60 14.37 7.58
N ALA A 610 6.78 15.27 8.13
CA ALA A 610 7.00 16.71 8.00
C ALA A 610 8.36 17.19 8.56
N ASN A 611 8.79 16.65 9.70
CA ASN A 611 10.08 16.98 10.30
C ASN A 611 11.25 16.26 9.61
N ILE A 612 11.01 15.09 9.01
CA ILE A 612 12.04 14.36 8.26
C ILE A 612 12.27 15.03 6.90
N ALA A 613 11.20 15.49 6.23
CA ALA A 613 11.23 16.06 4.90
C ALA A 613 11.94 17.43 4.81
N ARG A 614 12.10 18.15 5.93
CA ARG A 614 12.89 19.40 5.97
C ARG A 614 14.40 19.19 6.01
N ASN A 615 14.88 17.95 6.14
CA ASN A 615 16.30 17.65 6.22
C ASN A 615 16.99 17.69 4.85
N GLU A 616 18.24 18.13 4.83
CA GLU A 616 19.00 18.35 3.59
C GLU A 616 19.11 17.08 2.74
N ILE A 617 19.27 15.90 3.36
CA ILE A 617 19.27 14.62 2.67
C ILE A 617 17.97 14.37 1.88
N VAL A 618 16.81 14.81 2.39
CA VAL A 618 15.53 14.60 1.70
C VAL A 618 15.36 15.59 0.56
N TYR A 619 15.46 16.89 0.84
CA TYR A 619 15.09 17.91 -0.15
C TYR A 619 16.20 18.28 -1.15
N ASN A 620 17.49 18.01 -0.86
CA ASN A 620 18.59 18.27 -1.81
C ASN A 620 19.06 17.00 -2.55
N GLU A 621 18.92 15.82 -1.94
CA GLU A 621 19.45 14.57 -2.49
C GLU A 621 18.34 13.62 -2.94
N LEU A 622 17.56 13.07 -2.01
CA LEU A 622 16.60 12.00 -2.31
C LEU A 622 15.47 12.44 -3.25
N LEU A 623 14.82 13.59 -3.01
CA LEU A 623 13.74 14.07 -3.87
C LEU A 623 14.21 14.49 -5.28
N PRO A 624 15.32 15.23 -5.44
CA PRO A 624 15.73 15.67 -6.77
C PRO A 624 16.45 14.58 -7.60
N LYS A 625 17.17 13.66 -6.94
CA LYS A 625 18.09 12.69 -7.57
C LYS A 625 17.63 11.22 -7.43
N GLY A 626 16.74 10.90 -6.49
CA GLY A 626 16.29 9.52 -6.22
C GLY A 626 15.69 8.80 -7.43
N ARG A 627 15.07 9.54 -8.35
CA ARG A 627 14.54 9.00 -9.61
C ARG A 627 15.59 8.25 -10.46
N GLU A 628 16.86 8.63 -10.38
CA GLU A 628 17.94 8.02 -11.17
C GLU A 628 18.29 6.61 -10.66
N PHE A 629 17.81 6.27 -9.46
CA PHE A 629 18.09 5.02 -8.76
C PHE A 629 16.83 4.20 -8.49
N ASN A 630 15.71 4.49 -9.18
CA ASN A 630 14.40 3.85 -8.95
C ASN A 630 13.97 3.92 -7.47
N LEU A 631 14.22 5.06 -6.82
CA LEU A 631 13.85 5.31 -5.42
C LEU A 631 12.62 6.23 -5.35
N SER A 632 11.58 5.75 -4.67
CA SER A 632 10.35 6.50 -4.38
C SER A 632 10.32 6.93 -2.92
N LEU A 633 9.74 8.11 -2.67
CA LEU A 633 9.46 8.63 -1.33
C LEU A 633 7.96 8.89 -1.21
N GLY A 634 7.31 8.16 -0.32
CA GLY A 634 5.93 8.37 0.13
C GLY A 634 5.90 9.21 1.41
N LEU A 635 5.67 10.51 1.28
CA LEU A 635 5.63 11.43 2.42
C LEU A 635 4.21 11.50 2.99
N ILE A 636 3.97 10.83 4.12
CA ILE A 636 2.66 10.84 4.79
C ILE A 636 2.69 11.88 5.90
N MET A 637 1.74 12.82 5.90
CA MET A 637 1.69 13.90 6.91
C MET A 637 0.26 14.39 7.18
N GLN A 638 0.09 15.27 8.16
CA GLN A 638 -1.22 15.87 8.44
C GLN A 638 -1.47 17.08 7.54
N TYR A 639 -0.53 18.03 7.53
CA TYR A 639 -0.60 19.23 6.71
C TYR A 639 0.77 19.49 6.07
N PRO A 640 0.85 19.71 4.75
CA PRO A 640 2.14 19.97 4.08
C PRO A 640 2.88 21.19 4.63
N GLU A 641 2.14 22.22 5.07
CA GLU A 641 2.69 23.42 5.70
C GLU A 641 3.52 23.11 6.97
N GLN A 642 3.33 21.95 7.62
CA GLN A 642 4.13 21.54 8.78
C GLN A 642 5.63 21.46 8.47
N VAL A 643 6.02 21.27 7.21
CA VAL A 643 7.44 21.28 6.80
C VAL A 643 8.11 22.60 7.19
N LEU A 644 7.37 23.71 7.19
CA LEU A 644 7.87 25.04 7.58
C LEU A 644 8.34 25.08 9.05
N GLY A 645 7.73 24.29 9.94
CA GLY A 645 8.13 24.19 11.34
C GLY A 645 8.11 25.54 12.09
N GLU A 646 9.02 25.68 13.06
CA GLU A 646 9.13 26.90 13.89
C GLU A 646 9.78 28.09 13.17
N ASP A 647 10.60 27.84 12.15
CA ASP A 647 11.19 28.87 11.28
C ASP A 647 10.73 28.73 9.82
N PRO A 648 9.55 29.29 9.48
CA PRO A 648 9.04 29.26 8.11
C PRO A 648 9.95 29.94 7.08
N ARG A 649 10.84 30.86 7.49
CA ARG A 649 11.73 31.54 6.54
C ARG A 649 12.88 30.64 6.14
N ALA A 650 13.50 29.98 7.11
CA ALA A 650 14.58 29.03 6.84
C ALA A 650 14.09 27.81 6.05
N ASN A 651 12.89 27.31 6.37
CA ASN A 651 12.33 26.07 5.79
C ASN A 651 11.47 26.31 4.54
N ARG A 652 11.37 27.54 4.04
CA ARG A 652 10.60 27.83 2.82
C ARG A 652 11.15 27.06 1.60
N ARG A 653 12.48 26.95 1.51
CA ARG A 653 13.14 26.23 0.41
C ARG A 653 12.78 24.75 0.42
N SER A 654 12.89 24.07 1.57
CA SER A 654 12.56 22.65 1.67
C SER A 654 11.09 22.40 1.33
N TYR A 655 10.18 23.27 1.78
CA TYR A 655 8.77 23.16 1.39
C TYR A 655 8.54 23.32 -0.12
N GLN A 656 9.22 24.28 -0.76
CA GLN A 656 9.16 24.46 -2.22
C GLN A 656 9.71 23.25 -2.98
N GLU A 657 10.85 22.70 -2.55
CA GLU A 657 11.43 21.52 -3.17
C GLU A 657 10.50 20.31 -3.08
N ILE A 658 9.80 20.11 -1.96
CA ILE A 658 8.79 19.05 -1.83
C ILE A 658 7.67 19.27 -2.84
N LEU A 659 7.07 20.47 -2.88
CA LEU A 659 5.94 20.74 -3.77
C LEU A 659 6.31 20.65 -5.26
N ASN A 660 7.58 20.87 -5.62
CA ASN A 660 8.07 20.86 -7.00
C ASN A 660 8.54 19.48 -7.46
N ASN A 661 9.20 18.70 -6.60
CA ASN A 661 9.76 17.39 -6.96
C ASN A 661 8.78 16.24 -6.71
N VAL A 662 7.74 16.45 -5.89
CA VAL A 662 6.66 15.48 -5.68
C VAL A 662 5.55 15.71 -6.71
N ASN A 663 5.42 14.79 -7.67
CA ASN A 663 4.45 14.94 -8.76
C ASN A 663 3.07 14.35 -8.45
N THR A 664 2.98 13.40 -7.51
CA THR A 664 1.72 12.81 -7.09
C THR A 664 1.30 13.39 -5.74
N LYS A 665 0.17 14.11 -5.70
CA LYS A 665 -0.31 14.78 -4.48
C LYS A 665 -1.69 14.27 -4.14
N ILE A 666 -1.83 13.59 -3.00
CA ILE A 666 -3.07 12.99 -2.51
C ILE A 666 -3.50 13.74 -1.25
N ILE A 667 -4.42 14.69 -1.41
CA ILE A 667 -4.80 15.67 -0.39
C ILE A 667 -6.23 15.39 0.07
N GLY A 668 -6.40 15.02 1.34
CA GLY A 668 -7.72 14.89 1.97
C GLY A 668 -8.25 16.23 2.48
N ASN A 669 -9.34 16.20 3.26
CA ASN A 669 -9.91 17.43 3.82
C ASN A 669 -8.97 18.06 4.87
N ILE A 670 -8.21 19.08 4.44
CA ILE A 670 -7.29 19.88 5.25
C ILE A 670 -7.37 21.36 4.88
N ALA A 671 -6.97 22.23 5.81
CA ALA A 671 -6.65 23.61 5.48
C ALA A 671 -5.46 23.63 4.50
N THR A 672 -5.59 24.39 3.42
CA THR A 672 -4.62 24.44 2.32
C THR A 672 -4.07 25.85 2.19
N ASP A 673 -2.74 25.98 2.19
CA ASP A 673 -2.05 27.26 1.97
C ASP A 673 -1.93 27.59 0.48
N ASP A 674 -1.53 28.83 0.17
CA ASP A 674 -1.36 29.30 -1.21
C ASP A 674 -0.35 28.46 -2.00
N MET A 675 0.78 28.08 -1.42
CA MET A 675 1.82 27.37 -2.14
C MET A 675 1.38 25.96 -2.51
N LEU A 676 0.70 25.25 -1.61
CA LEU A 676 0.13 23.94 -1.92
C LEU A 676 -0.91 24.04 -3.04
N ALA A 677 -1.84 25.00 -2.94
CA ALA A 677 -2.88 25.18 -3.96
C ALA A 677 -2.30 25.61 -5.31
N GLU A 678 -1.32 26.52 -5.34
CA GLU A 678 -0.60 26.91 -6.57
C GLU A 678 0.16 25.74 -7.20
N SER A 679 0.63 24.80 -6.37
CA SER A 679 1.33 23.61 -6.85
C SER A 679 0.39 22.55 -7.45
N LEU A 680 -0.92 22.65 -7.22
CA LEU A 680 -1.94 21.79 -7.77
C LEU A 680 -2.38 22.32 -9.15
N PHE A 681 -1.95 21.65 -10.21
CA PHE A 681 -2.18 22.14 -11.58
C PHE A 681 -3.62 21.91 -12.06
N HIS A 682 -4.36 22.96 -12.43
CA HIS A 682 -5.67 22.85 -13.08
C HIS A 682 -5.88 23.97 -14.13
N GLU A 683 -6.54 23.68 -15.26
CA GLU A 683 -6.79 24.69 -16.31
C GLU A 683 -7.97 25.62 -15.99
N ASP A 684 -9.04 25.08 -15.41
CA ASP A 684 -10.31 25.80 -15.21
C ASP A 684 -10.59 26.24 -13.76
N LEU A 685 -9.64 26.08 -12.83
CA LEU A 685 -9.83 26.43 -11.43
C LEU A 685 -8.72 27.34 -10.96
N ASP A 686 -9.09 28.40 -10.25
CA ASP A 686 -8.14 29.23 -9.54
C ASP A 686 -7.74 28.62 -8.18
N THR A 687 -6.73 29.22 -7.56
CA THR A 687 -6.19 28.79 -6.27
C THR A 687 -7.26 28.74 -5.17
N ASP A 688 -8.20 29.68 -5.15
CA ASP A 688 -9.24 29.75 -4.12
C ASP A 688 -10.32 28.68 -4.36
N GLU A 689 -10.69 28.42 -5.61
CA GLU A 689 -11.59 27.31 -5.96
C GLU A 689 -10.99 25.95 -5.62
N ILE A 690 -9.67 25.76 -5.78
CA ILE A 690 -8.98 24.53 -5.36
C ILE A 690 -9.06 24.35 -3.84
N LYS A 691 -8.80 25.41 -3.07
CA LYS A 691 -8.91 25.37 -1.61
C LYS A 691 -10.33 25.07 -1.15
N ASP A 692 -11.32 25.72 -1.74
CA ASP A 692 -12.74 25.50 -1.44
C ASP A 692 -13.15 24.05 -1.73
N ARG A 693 -12.60 23.44 -2.78
CA ARG A 693 -12.82 22.02 -3.10
C ARG A 693 -12.19 21.09 -2.09
N ILE A 694 -10.94 21.31 -1.70
CA ILE A 694 -10.25 20.49 -0.68
C ILE A 694 -11.01 20.57 0.65
N ALA A 695 -11.40 21.79 1.08
CA ALA A 695 -12.20 21.99 2.28
C ALA A 695 -13.60 21.34 2.19
N GLY A 696 -14.14 21.22 0.97
CA GLY A 696 -15.43 20.62 0.68
C GLY A 696 -15.46 19.08 0.64
N LEU A 697 -14.31 18.41 0.68
CA LEU A 697 -14.21 16.94 0.64
C LEU A 697 -14.91 16.27 1.82
N ARG A 698 -15.57 15.13 1.59
CA ARG A 698 -16.05 14.28 2.69
C ARG A 698 -14.87 13.60 3.38
N ARG A 699 -15.06 13.18 4.63
CA ARG A 699 -14.06 12.33 5.31
C ARG A 699 -13.81 11.07 4.47
N GLY A 700 -12.54 10.74 4.27
CA GLY A 700 -12.12 9.60 3.46
C GLY A 700 -12.01 9.88 1.95
N GLU A 701 -12.54 10.99 1.43
CA GLU A 701 -12.30 11.40 0.04
C GLU A 701 -10.99 12.18 -0.08
N TRP A 702 -10.36 12.07 -1.26
CA TRP A 702 -9.09 12.70 -1.57
C TRP A 702 -9.20 13.48 -2.88
N VAL A 703 -8.58 14.64 -2.95
CA VAL A 703 -8.17 15.26 -4.21
C VAL A 703 -6.82 14.65 -4.58
N VAL A 704 -6.69 14.16 -5.82
CA VAL A 704 -5.41 13.66 -6.34
C VAL A 704 -4.97 14.48 -7.53
N GLN A 705 -3.70 14.87 -7.56
CA GLN A 705 -2.99 15.22 -8.79
C GLN A 705 -2.14 14.02 -9.20
N LEU A 706 -2.37 13.50 -10.41
CA LEU A 706 -1.58 12.42 -10.99
C LEU A 706 -0.35 12.97 -11.75
N PRO A 707 0.73 12.18 -11.90
CA PRO A 707 1.91 12.63 -12.60
C PRO A 707 1.64 12.78 -14.11
N SER A 708 2.49 13.54 -14.79
CA SER A 708 2.31 13.80 -16.22
C SER A 708 2.31 12.53 -17.06
N THR A 709 1.54 12.59 -18.14
CA THR A 709 1.56 11.72 -19.33
C THR A 709 2.92 11.17 -19.76
N GLY A 710 3.94 12.04 -19.66
CA GLY A 710 5.24 11.98 -20.32
C GLY A 710 5.50 13.25 -21.15
N PHE A 711 6.64 13.31 -21.85
CA PHE A 711 7.05 14.49 -22.63
C PHE A 711 6.08 14.78 -23.80
N HIS A 712 5.60 16.02 -23.92
CA HIS A 712 4.55 16.45 -24.89
C HIS A 712 3.18 15.76 -24.76
N LYS A 713 2.86 15.13 -23.62
CA LYS A 713 1.55 14.51 -23.38
C LYS A 713 0.62 15.41 -22.54
N GLN A 714 -0.60 14.94 -22.31
CA GLN A 714 -1.64 15.65 -21.56
C GLN A 714 -1.11 16.13 -20.19
N LYS A 715 -1.52 17.35 -19.82
CA LYS A 715 -1.19 17.98 -18.54
C LYS A 715 -1.71 17.13 -17.36
N PRO A 716 -1.11 17.24 -16.17
CA PRO A 716 -1.62 16.59 -14.95
C PRO A 716 -3.11 16.88 -14.76
N GLU A 717 -3.91 15.85 -14.52
CA GLU A 717 -5.35 15.98 -14.24
C GLU A 717 -5.57 15.90 -12.72
N ILE A 718 -6.43 16.77 -12.19
CA ILE A 718 -6.87 16.71 -10.78
C ILE A 718 -8.18 15.94 -10.71
N LEU A 719 -8.19 14.86 -9.93
CA LEU A 719 -9.35 14.00 -9.75
C LEU A 719 -9.81 13.97 -8.30
N THR A 720 -11.01 13.43 -8.07
CA THR A 720 -11.46 13.03 -6.74
C THR A 720 -11.36 11.51 -6.62
N LEU A 721 -10.71 11.03 -5.56
CA LEU A 721 -10.63 9.61 -5.21
C LEU A 721 -11.50 9.29 -4.00
N LYS A 722 -12.11 8.11 -4.05
CA LYS A 722 -12.59 7.38 -2.89
C LYS A 722 -11.48 6.49 -2.35
N PRO A 723 -11.46 6.24 -1.02
CA PRO A 723 -10.45 5.40 -0.42
C PRO A 723 -10.67 3.94 -0.83
N LEU A 724 -9.61 3.15 -0.76
CA LEU A 724 -9.71 1.69 -0.80
C LEU A 724 -10.35 1.17 0.50
N PRO A 725 -10.99 -0.02 0.46
CA PRO A 725 -11.52 -0.70 1.64
C PRO A 725 -10.42 -1.03 2.66
N ILE A 726 -10.83 -1.41 3.87
CA ILE A 726 -9.89 -1.96 4.86
C ILE A 726 -9.39 -3.31 4.33
N PRO A 727 -8.07 -3.54 4.22
CA PRO A 727 -7.53 -4.80 3.73
C PRO A 727 -7.87 -5.98 4.66
N PRO A 728 -8.03 -7.20 4.13
CA PRO A 728 -8.17 -8.43 4.92
C PRO A 728 -7.02 -8.57 5.94
N GLY A 729 -7.32 -9.06 7.15
CA GLY A 729 -6.36 -9.20 8.25
C GLY A 729 -6.19 -7.96 9.14
N HIS A 730 -6.68 -6.79 8.72
CA HIS A 730 -6.63 -5.61 9.57
C HIS A 730 -7.44 -5.80 10.87
N SER A 731 -6.99 -5.23 11.99
CA SER A 731 -7.62 -5.41 13.32
C SER A 731 -9.05 -4.90 13.45
N GLU A 732 -9.42 -3.91 12.65
CA GLU A 732 -10.80 -3.41 12.55
C GLU A 732 -11.66 -4.23 11.57
N GLY A 733 -11.10 -5.27 10.95
CA GLY A 733 -11.78 -6.18 10.03
C GLY A 733 -12.30 -7.45 10.69
N PRO A 734 -13.03 -8.30 9.94
CA PRO A 734 -13.62 -9.54 10.45
C PRO A 734 -12.61 -10.69 10.57
N PHE A 735 -11.42 -10.56 10.00
CA PHE A 735 -10.38 -11.59 10.04
C PHE A 735 -9.58 -11.46 11.33
N ASP A 736 -9.61 -12.50 12.15
CA ASP A 736 -8.77 -12.58 13.34
C ASP A 736 -7.49 -13.35 13.00
N VAL A 737 -6.42 -12.60 12.73
CA VAL A 737 -5.11 -13.13 12.38
C VAL A 737 -4.07 -12.56 13.33
N SER A 738 -3.28 -13.43 13.94
CA SER A 738 -2.15 -13.01 14.79
C SER A 738 -1.09 -12.28 13.94
N SER A 739 -0.53 -11.19 14.46
CA SER A 739 0.53 -10.45 13.77
C SER A 739 1.87 -11.20 13.76
N LYS A 740 2.05 -12.22 14.60
CA LYS A 740 3.38 -12.86 14.87
C LYS A 740 4.51 -11.85 15.11
N SER A 741 4.17 -10.65 15.61
CA SER A 741 5.11 -9.52 15.64
C SER A 741 6.31 -9.74 16.55
N GLU A 742 6.20 -10.55 17.60
CA GLU A 742 7.32 -10.87 18.49
C GLU A 742 8.33 -11.78 17.80
N SER A 743 7.86 -12.86 17.16
CA SER A 743 8.71 -13.80 16.41
C SER A 743 9.43 -13.11 15.25
N VAL A 744 8.74 -12.30 14.45
CA VAL A 744 9.35 -11.58 13.31
C VAL A 744 10.39 -10.57 13.81
N ARG A 745 10.10 -9.88 14.92
CA ARG A 745 11.06 -8.95 15.53
C ARG A 745 12.28 -9.66 16.07
N GLU A 746 12.11 -10.80 16.73
CA GLU A 746 13.22 -11.59 17.25
C GLU A 746 14.15 -12.06 16.12
N GLU A 747 13.59 -12.58 15.02
CA GLU A 747 14.38 -12.97 13.85
C GLU A 747 15.09 -11.77 13.22
N SER A 748 14.36 -10.67 12.99
CA SER A 748 14.91 -9.43 12.44
C SER A 748 16.01 -8.86 13.32
N ARG A 749 15.84 -8.91 14.65
CA ARG A 749 16.81 -8.46 15.66
C ARG A 749 18.10 -9.26 15.54
N ASN A 750 18.02 -10.59 15.54
CA ASN A 750 19.18 -11.47 15.44
C ASN A 750 19.94 -11.28 14.12
N ARG A 751 19.23 -10.96 13.03
CA ARG A 751 19.83 -10.74 11.71
C ARG A 751 20.46 -9.36 11.52
N HIS A 752 19.85 -8.31 12.05
CA HIS A 752 20.11 -6.93 11.63
C HIS A 752 20.59 -6.00 12.72
N THR A 753 20.47 -6.41 13.98
CA THR A 753 20.73 -5.54 15.12
C THR A 753 21.76 -6.14 16.06
N LEU A 754 22.39 -5.27 16.83
CA LEU A 754 23.37 -5.61 17.83
C LEU A 754 23.26 -4.63 19.00
N ASN A 755 23.70 -5.06 20.17
CA ASN A 755 23.75 -4.20 21.36
C ASN A 755 25.18 -3.69 21.60
N ARG A 756 25.31 -2.80 22.58
CA ARG A 756 26.59 -2.18 22.96
C ARG A 756 27.66 -3.15 23.44
N ASP A 757 27.26 -4.35 23.87
CA ASP A 757 28.18 -5.38 24.38
C ASP A 757 28.72 -6.27 23.24
N SER A 758 28.26 -6.05 22.00
CA SER A 758 28.79 -6.71 20.80
C SER A 758 30.25 -6.34 20.55
N GLU A 759 31.05 -7.31 20.11
CA GLU A 759 32.45 -7.10 19.72
C GLU A 759 32.62 -6.13 18.54
N TYR A 760 31.57 -5.95 17.73
CA TYR A 760 31.54 -5.01 16.61
C TYR A 760 31.17 -3.57 16.99
N ILE A 761 30.80 -3.34 18.25
CA ILE A 761 30.67 -1.99 18.81
C ILE A 761 31.88 -1.74 19.69
N ASN A 762 32.73 -0.82 19.27
CA ASN A 762 33.85 -0.40 20.10
C ASN A 762 33.34 0.44 21.28
N SER A 763 32.92 -0.24 22.35
CA SER A 763 32.34 0.36 23.56
C SER A 763 33.37 1.08 24.43
N SER A 764 34.66 0.74 24.27
CA SER A 764 35.83 1.42 24.85
C SER A 764 36.23 2.69 24.11
N ALA A 765 35.66 2.98 22.94
CA ALA A 765 36.10 4.09 22.11
C ALA A 765 35.88 5.45 22.82
N GLY A 766 36.98 6.17 23.08
CA GLY A 766 37.02 7.37 23.92
C GLY A 766 36.80 7.15 25.43
N ALA A 767 36.87 5.91 25.92
CA ALA A 767 36.86 5.54 27.34
C ALA A 767 38.28 5.29 27.89
N ASP A 768 39.25 5.03 27.02
CA ASP A 768 40.65 4.67 27.34
C ASP A 768 41.54 5.84 27.75
N PHE A 769 40.97 6.79 28.49
CA PHE A 769 41.73 7.62 29.43
C PHE A 769 41.58 7.12 30.89
N SER A 770 41.44 5.81 31.10
CA SER A 770 41.78 5.14 32.37
C SER A 770 42.02 3.62 32.29
N SER A 771 43.31 3.23 32.25
CA SER A 771 43.99 2.03 32.83
C SER A 771 43.50 0.58 32.53
N ASP A 772 44.49 -0.22 32.07
CA ASP A 772 44.52 -1.63 31.64
C ASP A 772 44.04 -2.77 32.59
N ASP A 773 43.75 -3.91 31.91
CA ASP A 773 44.14 -5.33 32.14
C ASP A 773 43.11 -6.43 32.60
N ASP A 774 43.09 -7.49 31.75
CA ASP A 774 43.14 -8.96 32.03
C ASP A 774 41.96 -9.92 31.70
N SER A 775 42.36 -11.10 31.19
CA SER A 775 41.63 -12.15 30.42
C SER A 775 41.51 -13.51 31.15
N SER A 776 40.68 -14.47 30.66
CA SER A 776 40.94 -15.95 30.53
C SER A 776 39.68 -16.85 30.33
N ASP A 777 39.92 -18.10 29.88
CA ASP A 777 39.14 -19.00 28.99
C ASP A 777 38.87 -20.45 29.54
N ASP A 778 38.07 -21.25 28.80
CA ASP A 778 38.02 -22.74 28.54
C ASP A 778 37.22 -23.82 29.36
N GLY A 779 36.47 -24.72 28.63
CA GLY A 779 36.63 -26.21 28.60
C GLY A 779 35.46 -27.25 28.84
N ASP A 780 35.28 -28.25 27.92
CA ASP A 780 34.27 -29.38 27.73
C ASP A 780 34.61 -30.83 28.26
N ASP A 781 33.70 -31.86 28.16
CA ASP A 781 33.89 -33.30 27.64
C ASP A 781 32.82 -34.43 28.00
N GLU A 782 32.84 -35.58 27.25
CA GLU A 782 31.88 -36.69 26.85
C GLU A 782 31.70 -38.07 27.65
N GLU A 783 31.00 -39.10 27.05
CA GLU A 783 30.38 -40.42 27.48
C GLU A 783 31.12 -41.81 27.21
N GLU A 784 30.53 -43.01 27.56
CA GLU A 784 30.95 -44.44 27.23
C GLU A 784 29.84 -45.57 27.36
N ASP A 785 30.02 -46.80 26.75
CA ASP A 785 29.01 -47.85 26.28
C ASP A 785 29.39 -49.39 26.51
N VAL A 786 28.48 -50.43 26.49
CA VAL A 786 28.76 -51.96 26.60
C VAL A 786 27.69 -53.00 26.01
N GLU A 787 28.08 -54.21 25.49
CA GLU A 787 27.32 -55.36 24.78
C GLU A 787 26.93 -56.71 25.54
N VAL A 788 26.01 -57.61 24.99
CA VAL A 788 25.77 -59.10 25.31
C VAL A 788 25.11 -60.00 24.14
N GLU A 789 25.15 -61.38 24.22
CA GLU A 789 24.93 -62.58 23.28
C GLU A 789 23.53 -63.33 23.11
N ASP A 790 23.40 -64.21 22.06
CA ASP A 790 22.22 -64.79 21.30
C ASP A 790 21.87 -66.34 21.41
N GLY A 791 20.67 -66.79 20.94
CA GLY A 791 20.19 -68.20 20.73
C GLY A 791 19.01 -68.41 19.70
N PRO A 792 18.77 -69.60 19.05
CA PRO A 792 18.08 -69.67 17.73
C PRO A 792 16.54 -69.93 17.70
N LEU A 793 15.80 -69.17 16.86
CA LEU A 793 14.33 -69.17 16.64
C LEU A 793 13.78 -70.15 15.57
N GLU A 794 12.55 -70.68 15.74
CA GLU A 794 11.78 -71.48 14.74
C GLU A 794 11.08 -70.63 13.63
N TYR A 795 10.55 -71.24 12.55
CA TYR A 795 9.95 -70.53 11.40
C TYR A 795 8.72 -69.68 11.76
N GLU A 796 7.84 -70.18 12.62
CA GLU A 796 6.60 -69.46 13.01
C GLU A 796 6.92 -68.15 13.76
N HIS A 797 7.99 -68.13 14.56
CA HIS A 797 8.51 -66.93 15.24
C HIS A 797 8.97 -65.86 14.25
N LYS A 798 9.74 -66.26 13.24
CA LYS A 798 10.23 -65.32 12.20
C LYS A 798 9.09 -64.80 11.32
N ALA A 799 8.13 -65.66 10.99
CA ALA A 799 6.97 -65.27 10.18
C ALA A 799 6.04 -64.31 10.92
N PHE A 800 5.89 -64.46 12.25
CA PHE A 800 5.12 -63.51 13.06
C PHE A 800 5.84 -62.17 13.21
N LEU A 801 7.15 -62.17 13.50
CA LEU A 801 7.97 -60.95 13.56
C LEU A 801 7.91 -60.14 12.25
N ASP A 802 8.03 -60.80 11.10
CA ASP A 802 7.95 -60.15 9.78
C ASP A 802 6.55 -59.55 9.53
N GLN A 803 5.48 -60.19 10.00
CA GLN A 803 4.12 -59.64 9.89
C GLN A 803 3.86 -58.46 10.83
N VAL A 804 4.43 -58.47 12.03
CA VAL A 804 4.39 -57.33 12.94
C VAL A 804 5.13 -56.14 12.32
N PHE A 805 6.29 -56.40 11.71
CA PHE A 805 7.06 -55.37 11.02
C PHE A 805 6.30 -54.79 9.80
N ASP A 806 5.76 -55.64 8.94
CA ASP A 806 4.96 -55.22 7.78
C ASP A 806 3.69 -54.47 8.22
N ALA A 807 3.10 -54.82 9.36
CA ALA A 807 1.94 -54.14 9.91
C ALA A 807 2.23 -52.72 10.43
N LEU A 808 3.48 -52.43 10.79
CA LEU A 808 3.91 -51.13 11.32
C LEU A 808 4.56 -50.22 10.27
N THR A 809 4.95 -50.74 9.10
CA THR A 809 5.67 -49.99 8.05
C THR A 809 4.85 -49.82 6.77
N ASP A 810 4.75 -50.86 5.94
CA ASP A 810 4.18 -50.80 4.58
C ASP A 810 2.70 -51.22 4.49
N GLY A 811 2.09 -51.55 5.62
CA GLY A 811 0.74 -52.11 5.69
C GLY A 811 0.71 -53.58 5.26
N ALA A 812 0.60 -54.48 6.24
CA ALA A 812 0.44 -55.90 5.97
C ALA A 812 -0.83 -56.18 5.12
N LYS A 813 -0.69 -56.96 4.04
CA LYS A 813 -1.81 -57.27 3.13
C LYS A 813 -3.02 -57.84 3.88
N ASN A 814 -4.13 -57.09 3.86
CA ASN A 814 -5.40 -57.39 4.52
C ASN A 814 -5.41 -57.22 6.05
N TYR A 815 -4.52 -56.39 6.59
CA TYR A 815 -4.52 -55.96 7.99
C TYR A 815 -4.68 -54.43 8.07
N SER A 816 -5.41 -53.95 9.07
CA SER A 816 -5.54 -52.52 9.40
C SER A 816 -5.11 -52.33 10.85
N LEU A 817 -4.37 -51.26 11.14
CA LEU A 817 -3.96 -50.89 12.50
C LEU A 817 -5.15 -50.64 13.45
N SER A 818 -6.37 -50.51 12.92
CA SER A 818 -7.58 -50.47 13.73
C SER A 818 -7.91 -51.82 14.43
N GLN A 819 -7.40 -52.96 13.91
CA GLN A 819 -7.55 -54.30 14.47
C GLN A 819 -6.38 -54.69 15.38
N PRO A 820 -6.56 -55.57 16.39
CA PRO A 820 -5.46 -56.02 17.25
C PRO A 820 -4.57 -57.04 16.53
N MET A 821 -3.25 -56.96 16.76
CA MET A 821 -2.25 -57.86 16.15
C MET A 821 -2.41 -59.33 16.55
N THR A 822 -3.19 -59.64 17.58
CA THR A 822 -3.62 -61.02 17.89
C THR A 822 -4.37 -61.71 16.73
N GLN A 823 -4.86 -60.96 15.75
CA GLN A 823 -5.52 -61.50 14.56
C GLN A 823 -4.56 -61.78 13.40
N LEU A 824 -3.30 -61.33 13.49
CA LEU A 824 -2.28 -61.66 12.51
C LEU A 824 -1.99 -63.17 12.53
N PRO A 825 -1.75 -63.80 11.36
CA PRO A 825 -1.27 -65.18 11.31
C PRO A 825 -0.05 -65.42 12.20
N PHE A 826 0.02 -66.60 12.84
CA PHE A 826 1.12 -66.99 13.75
C PHE A 826 1.21 -66.20 15.07
N SER A 827 0.16 -65.47 15.47
CA SER A 827 0.11 -64.73 16.73
C SER A 827 0.21 -65.59 18.00
N ASP A 828 0.01 -66.90 17.90
CA ASP A 828 0.26 -67.85 19.00
C ASP A 828 1.74 -67.84 19.46
N SER A 829 2.68 -67.49 18.55
CA SER A 829 4.11 -67.39 18.83
C SER A 829 4.51 -66.09 19.57
N ALA A 830 3.60 -65.12 19.69
CA ALA A 830 3.88 -63.82 20.29
C ALA A 830 4.33 -63.92 21.75
N LYS A 831 3.79 -64.88 22.51
CA LYS A 831 4.11 -65.06 23.93
C LYS A 831 5.56 -65.52 24.13
N GLU A 832 6.05 -66.41 23.27
CA GLU A 832 7.44 -66.90 23.33
C GLU A 832 8.41 -65.79 22.91
N LEU A 833 8.07 -65.01 21.88
CA LEU A 833 8.84 -63.84 21.46
C LEU A 833 8.87 -62.71 22.51
N GLU A 834 7.77 -62.49 23.25
CA GLU A 834 7.72 -61.57 24.39
C GLU A 834 8.60 -62.08 25.54
N GLU A 835 8.50 -63.36 25.89
CA GLU A 835 9.34 -63.98 26.95
C GLU A 835 10.84 -63.99 26.58
N TRP A 836 11.17 -64.05 25.29
CA TRP A 836 12.55 -63.97 24.78
C TRP A 836 13.05 -62.54 24.57
N GLY A 837 12.21 -61.53 24.82
CA GLY A 837 12.60 -60.13 24.69
C GLY A 837 12.75 -59.67 23.24
N PHE A 838 12.11 -60.33 22.27
CA PHE A 838 12.05 -59.91 20.86
C PHE A 838 10.83 -59.04 20.55
N LEU A 839 9.79 -59.10 21.38
CA LEU A 839 8.58 -58.27 21.24
C LEU A 839 8.22 -57.62 22.58
N GLU A 840 7.79 -56.37 22.52
CA GLU A 840 7.08 -55.68 23.59
C GLU A 840 5.59 -55.60 23.28
N LYS A 841 4.78 -55.58 24.33
CA LYS A 841 3.33 -55.73 24.23
C LYS A 841 2.60 -54.50 24.78
N VAL A 842 1.89 -53.82 23.90
CA VAL A 842 1.02 -52.69 24.25
C VAL A 842 -0.44 -53.13 24.24
N THR A 843 -1.21 -52.71 25.25
CA THR A 843 -2.63 -53.02 25.34
C THR A 843 -3.47 -51.75 25.45
N ILE A 844 -4.30 -51.46 24.43
CA ILE A 844 -5.18 -50.28 24.43
C ILE A 844 -6.67 -50.66 24.45
N GLY A 845 -7.49 -49.85 25.13
CA GLY A 845 -8.95 -49.99 25.15
C GLY A 845 -9.46 -51.32 25.76
N GLN A 846 -10.42 -51.98 25.11
CA GLN A 846 -11.02 -53.27 25.56
C GLN A 846 -10.07 -54.46 25.32
N ASN A 847 -8.84 -54.40 25.85
CA ASN A 847 -7.78 -55.41 25.68
C ASN A 847 -7.37 -55.67 24.22
N LYS A 848 -7.25 -54.61 23.40
CA LYS A 848 -6.68 -54.73 22.05
C LYS A 848 -5.16 -54.75 22.18
N VAL A 849 -4.54 -55.84 21.74
CA VAL A 849 -3.10 -56.09 21.91
C VAL A 849 -2.36 -55.78 20.62
N TYR A 850 -1.30 -55.00 20.74
CA TYR A 850 -0.34 -54.64 19.71
C TYR A 850 1.06 -55.09 20.16
N TYR A 851 1.89 -55.50 19.21
CA TYR A 851 3.23 -55.99 19.46
C TYR A 851 4.23 -55.10 18.72
N PHE A 852 5.35 -54.77 19.36
CA PHE A 852 6.45 -54.00 18.79
C PHE A 852 7.74 -54.80 18.88
N PRO A 853 8.53 -54.92 17.81
CA PRO A 853 9.88 -55.48 17.90
C PRO A 853 10.74 -54.70 18.88
N THR A 854 11.51 -55.40 19.70
CA THR A 854 12.52 -54.76 20.56
C THR A 854 13.77 -54.41 19.76
N GLU A 855 14.56 -53.48 20.28
CA GLU A 855 15.82 -53.01 19.66
C GLU A 855 17.00 -53.97 19.83
N SER A 856 16.74 -55.22 20.23
CA SER A 856 17.79 -56.23 20.22
C SER A 856 18.29 -56.40 18.77
N LYS A 857 19.62 -56.27 18.56
CA LYS A 857 20.27 -56.54 17.26
C LYS A 857 19.83 -57.89 16.69
N GLU A 858 19.48 -58.83 17.55
CA GLU A 858 19.00 -60.15 17.18
C GLU A 858 17.56 -60.15 16.63
N ALA A 859 16.67 -59.24 17.05
CA ALA A 859 15.35 -59.05 16.44
C ALA A 859 15.47 -58.51 14.99
N GLU A 860 16.26 -57.45 14.77
CA GLU A 860 16.42 -56.80 13.45
C GLU A 860 17.10 -57.69 12.42
N ILE A 861 18.15 -58.44 12.83
CA ILE A 861 18.83 -59.42 11.98
C ILE A 861 17.85 -60.50 11.51
N MET A 862 16.84 -60.85 12.31
CA MET A 862 15.89 -61.91 11.99
C MET A 862 14.76 -61.50 11.04
N VAL A 863 14.58 -60.20 10.77
CA VAL A 863 13.62 -59.66 9.78
C VAL A 863 14.28 -59.23 8.46
N ASN A 864 15.48 -59.76 8.14
CA ASN A 864 16.29 -59.40 6.98
C ASN A 864 16.74 -57.93 6.93
N GLY A 865 17.00 -57.30 8.09
CA GLY A 865 17.52 -55.94 8.14
C GLY A 865 16.49 -54.87 7.80
N LYS A 866 15.20 -55.15 7.94
CA LYS A 866 14.19 -54.10 7.99
C LYS A 866 14.28 -53.41 9.37
N THR A 867 14.46 -52.10 9.39
CA THR A 867 14.50 -51.26 10.60
C THR A 867 13.26 -50.37 10.64
N LEU A 868 12.67 -50.18 11.82
CA LEU A 868 11.51 -49.29 12.01
C LEU A 868 11.91 -47.80 11.92
N SER A 869 13.21 -47.52 11.96
CA SER A 869 13.80 -46.19 11.99
C SER A 869 14.07 -45.62 10.58
N PRO A 870 13.76 -44.35 10.29
CA PRO A 870 14.14 -43.68 9.05
C PRO A 870 15.67 -43.52 8.91
N GLU A 871 16.21 -43.55 7.69
CA GLU A 871 17.65 -43.35 7.43
C GLU A 871 18.17 -41.96 7.87
N ASP A 872 17.28 -40.97 8.03
CA ASP A 872 17.60 -39.58 8.38
C ASP A 872 17.48 -39.23 9.89
N GLY A 873 17.33 -40.24 10.76
CA GLY A 873 17.37 -40.10 12.22
C GLY A 873 16.08 -39.53 12.84
N GLY A 874 15.45 -40.32 13.70
CA GLY A 874 14.21 -39.93 14.39
C GLY A 874 13.82 -40.86 15.55
N GLU A 875 14.06 -42.16 15.45
CA GLU A 875 13.93 -43.05 16.63
C GLU A 875 15.24 -43.04 17.42
N LEU A 876 15.35 -42.19 18.45
CA LEU A 876 16.29 -42.44 19.54
C LEU A 876 15.71 -43.61 20.33
N GLY A 877 16.44 -44.71 20.45
CA GLY A 877 15.98 -46.02 20.93
C GLY A 877 15.44 -46.13 22.38
N GLU A 878 15.03 -45.01 22.98
CA GLU A 878 14.56 -44.92 24.37
C GLU A 878 13.04 -44.69 24.49
N GLU A 879 12.32 -44.51 23.38
CA GLU A 879 10.87 -44.22 23.39
C GLU A 879 10.01 -45.45 23.74
N SER A 880 8.96 -45.24 24.54
CA SER A 880 8.04 -46.30 24.96
C SER A 880 7.25 -46.92 23.79
N PRO A 881 6.88 -48.21 23.84
CA PRO A 881 6.01 -48.84 22.84
C PRO A 881 4.67 -48.14 22.64
N GLU A 882 4.10 -47.56 23.70
CA GLU A 882 2.87 -46.77 23.66
C GLU A 882 3.04 -45.51 22.79
N HIS A 883 4.19 -44.83 22.88
CA HIS A 883 4.52 -43.68 22.05
C HIS A 883 4.60 -44.09 20.58
N ARG A 884 5.41 -45.11 20.27
CA ARG A 884 5.55 -45.64 18.88
C ARG A 884 4.21 -46.05 18.27
N LEU A 885 3.30 -46.61 19.08
CA LEU A 885 1.93 -46.92 18.65
C LEU A 885 1.11 -45.66 18.34
N GLY A 886 1.23 -44.61 19.15
CA GLY A 886 0.57 -43.33 18.91
C GLY A 886 1.00 -42.68 17.60
N VAL A 887 2.32 -42.62 17.35
CA VAL A 887 2.92 -42.08 16.13
C VAL A 887 2.37 -42.82 14.89
N ARG A 888 2.40 -44.16 14.91
CA ARG A 888 1.90 -44.97 13.78
C ARG A 888 0.39 -44.85 13.56
N LEU A 889 -0.40 -44.75 14.63
CA LEU A 889 -1.85 -44.53 14.52
C LEU A 889 -2.16 -43.14 13.93
N ALA A 890 -1.41 -42.10 14.30
CA ALA A 890 -1.56 -40.76 13.77
C ALA A 890 -1.23 -40.67 12.29
N ALA A 891 -0.06 -41.20 11.90
CA ALA A 891 0.35 -41.24 10.50
C ALA A 891 -0.70 -41.93 9.63
N THR A 892 -1.14 -43.13 10.04
CA THR A 892 -2.17 -43.88 9.30
C THR A 892 -3.49 -43.12 9.19
N TYR A 893 -3.91 -42.42 10.26
CA TYR A 893 -5.15 -41.64 10.25
C TYR A 893 -5.10 -40.48 9.25
N TYR A 894 -3.98 -39.74 9.21
CA TYR A 894 -3.83 -38.60 8.30
C TYR A 894 -3.55 -39.02 6.85
N GLU A 895 -2.80 -40.10 6.63
CA GLU A 895 -2.64 -40.71 5.28
C GLU A 895 -4.00 -41.10 4.68
N GLN A 896 -4.90 -41.70 5.47
CA GLN A 896 -6.26 -42.04 5.03
C GLN A 896 -7.12 -40.82 4.67
N GLN A 897 -6.75 -39.64 5.16
CA GLN A 897 -7.37 -38.35 4.83
C GLN A 897 -6.64 -37.61 3.71
N SER A 898 -5.73 -38.28 3.00
CA SER A 898 -4.97 -37.72 1.88
C SER A 898 -3.99 -36.61 2.25
N TYR A 899 -3.48 -36.56 3.49
CA TYR A 899 -2.31 -35.73 3.81
C TYR A 899 -1.02 -36.40 3.32
N ASP A 900 0.02 -35.60 3.06
CA ASP A 900 1.38 -36.10 2.85
C ASP A 900 2.06 -36.18 4.21
N VAL A 901 2.45 -37.38 4.63
CA VAL A 901 2.84 -37.65 6.03
C VAL A 901 4.32 -37.96 6.13
N GLU A 902 4.99 -37.24 7.03
CA GLU A 902 6.38 -37.43 7.41
C GLU A 902 6.46 -37.71 8.92
N LEU A 903 7.10 -38.82 9.30
CA LEU A 903 7.37 -39.14 10.70
C LEU A 903 8.61 -38.38 11.17
N TYR A 904 8.57 -37.79 12.37
CA TYR A 904 9.65 -36.95 12.89
C TYR A 904 9.98 -35.78 11.95
N GLY A 905 8.93 -35.21 11.37
CA GLY A 905 9.03 -34.15 10.38
C GLY A 905 9.51 -32.83 10.99
N ASP A 906 10.27 -32.09 10.21
CA ASP A 906 10.84 -30.81 10.60
C ASP A 906 9.76 -29.73 10.71
N ILE A 907 9.76 -29.03 11.85
CA ILE A 907 9.01 -27.80 12.04
C ILE A 907 9.96 -26.63 12.30
N ASN A 908 9.79 -25.57 11.50
CA ASN A 908 10.58 -24.33 11.58
C ASN A 908 12.02 -24.41 11.01
N GLY A 909 12.26 -25.19 9.96
CA GLY A 909 13.49 -25.10 9.16
C GLY A 909 14.73 -25.77 9.77
N GLY A 910 14.52 -26.75 10.65
CA GLY A 910 15.52 -27.68 11.17
C GLY A 910 15.59 -27.69 12.70
N ASP A 911 15.00 -26.69 13.35
CA ASP A 911 15.21 -26.41 14.77
C ASP A 911 14.42 -27.31 15.71
N ASN A 912 13.24 -27.79 15.32
CA ASN A 912 12.40 -28.67 16.12
C ASN A 912 11.75 -29.74 15.23
N LYS A 913 11.45 -30.91 15.77
CA LYS A 913 10.73 -31.98 15.07
C LYS A 913 9.43 -32.28 15.80
N VAL A 914 8.43 -32.75 15.07
CA VAL A 914 7.18 -33.29 15.63
C VAL A 914 7.09 -34.76 15.32
N ASP A 915 6.44 -35.54 16.18
CA ASP A 915 6.33 -36.99 15.99
C ASP A 915 5.69 -37.37 14.65
N VAL A 916 4.63 -36.64 14.26
CA VAL A 916 4.05 -36.75 12.91
C VAL A 916 3.76 -35.37 12.34
N PHE A 917 4.37 -35.08 11.19
CA PHE A 917 4.07 -33.92 10.37
C PHE A 917 3.21 -34.35 9.19
N ALA A 918 2.01 -33.81 9.06
CA ALA A 918 1.12 -34.14 7.95
C ALA A 918 0.77 -32.88 7.15
N ASP A 919 1.40 -32.73 5.98
CA ASP A 919 1.24 -31.58 5.09
C ASP A 919 -0.06 -31.69 4.27
N ASP A 920 -0.71 -30.54 4.06
CA ASP A 920 -2.00 -30.52 3.39
C ASP A 920 -1.86 -30.69 1.87
N THR A 921 -2.67 -31.59 1.31
CA THR A 921 -2.75 -31.77 -0.14
C THR A 921 -4.02 -31.15 -0.68
N LYS A 922 -4.17 -31.13 -2.01
CA LYS A 922 -5.42 -30.68 -2.65
C LYS A 922 -6.64 -31.48 -2.19
N GLU A 923 -6.46 -32.75 -1.83
CA GLU A 923 -7.54 -33.67 -1.43
C GLU A 923 -7.76 -33.71 0.09
N SER A 924 -6.86 -33.12 0.89
CA SER A 924 -7.00 -33.02 2.35
C SER A 924 -8.25 -32.23 2.79
N PRO A 925 -8.94 -32.64 3.86
CA PRO A 925 -10.14 -31.99 4.41
C PRO A 925 -9.92 -30.54 4.86
N THR A 926 -8.76 -30.23 5.45
CA THR A 926 -8.35 -28.87 5.81
C THR A 926 -7.21 -28.39 4.91
N LYS A 927 -6.93 -27.08 4.93
CA LYS A 927 -5.81 -26.43 4.20
C LYS A 927 -4.78 -25.90 5.18
N THR A 928 -4.47 -26.76 6.14
CA THR A 928 -3.57 -26.52 7.27
C THR A 928 -2.82 -27.82 7.52
N ALA A 929 -1.49 -27.75 7.61
CA ALA A 929 -0.67 -28.87 8.05
C ALA A 929 -1.09 -29.29 9.47
N GLN A 930 -0.89 -30.56 9.81
CA GLN A 930 -1.24 -31.13 11.11
C GLN A 930 0.07 -31.50 11.83
N LEU A 931 0.34 -30.82 12.95
CA LEU A 931 1.54 -30.99 13.76
C LEU A 931 1.19 -31.88 14.96
N VAL A 932 1.62 -33.13 14.95
CA VAL A 932 1.16 -34.12 15.93
C VAL A 932 2.27 -34.46 16.91
N GLU A 933 1.93 -34.39 18.19
CA GLU A 933 2.79 -34.76 19.31
C GLU A 933 2.15 -35.88 20.13
N VAL A 934 2.92 -36.88 20.53
CA VAL A 934 2.51 -38.09 21.22
C VAL A 934 3.12 -38.13 22.63
N GLU A 935 2.44 -37.49 23.57
CA GLU A 935 2.90 -37.37 24.95
C GLU A 935 2.41 -38.54 25.83
N MET A 936 3.32 -39.43 26.22
CA MET A 936 3.02 -40.59 27.09
C MET A 936 3.27 -40.34 28.58
N THR A 937 3.88 -39.21 28.91
CA THR A 937 4.23 -38.83 30.28
C THR A 937 3.84 -37.39 30.64
N PRO A 938 2.57 -36.98 30.43
CA PRO A 938 2.14 -35.59 30.59
C PRO A 938 2.28 -35.06 32.03
N GLN A 939 2.51 -35.91 33.02
CA GLN A 939 2.87 -35.50 34.38
C GLN A 939 4.22 -34.76 34.47
N HIS A 940 5.13 -34.96 33.52
CA HIS A 940 6.45 -34.33 33.48
C HIS A 940 6.35 -32.95 32.83
N ILE A 941 6.19 -31.94 33.67
CA ILE A 941 5.97 -30.54 33.24
C ILE A 941 7.04 -30.00 32.28
N GLY A 942 8.28 -30.49 32.35
CA GLY A 942 9.38 -30.07 31.48
C GLY A 942 9.10 -30.38 30.02
N HIS A 943 8.85 -31.66 29.70
CA HIS A 943 8.56 -32.14 28.34
C HIS A 943 7.35 -31.42 27.74
N VAL A 944 6.20 -31.49 28.41
CA VAL A 944 4.96 -30.81 27.96
C VAL A 944 5.15 -29.32 27.70
N HIS A 945 5.95 -28.61 28.49
CA HIS A 945 6.18 -27.16 28.31
C HIS A 945 7.17 -26.86 27.19
N GLU A 946 8.19 -27.69 27.02
CA GLU A 946 9.16 -27.58 25.93
C GLU A 946 8.50 -27.88 24.59
N ASP A 947 7.76 -28.98 24.49
CA ASP A 947 7.06 -29.40 23.28
C ASP A 947 5.94 -28.41 22.93
N TYR A 948 5.18 -27.93 23.92
CA TYR A 948 4.19 -26.87 23.70
C TYR A 948 4.82 -25.58 23.13
N LYS A 949 6.00 -25.19 23.62
CA LYS A 949 6.71 -24.00 23.10
C LYS A 949 7.24 -24.23 21.69
N ALA A 950 7.68 -25.44 21.37
CA ALA A 950 8.14 -25.81 20.03
C ALA A 950 6.97 -25.85 19.03
N LEU A 951 5.90 -26.56 19.37
CA LEU A 951 4.70 -26.74 18.54
C LEU A 951 3.98 -25.42 18.26
N LYS A 952 3.89 -24.53 19.25
CA LYS A 952 3.30 -23.19 19.08
C LYS A 952 4.02 -22.34 18.01
N LYS A 953 5.30 -22.60 17.75
CA LYS A 953 6.07 -21.88 16.72
C LYS A 953 5.75 -22.41 15.31
N GLY A 954 5.42 -23.69 15.20
CA GLY A 954 5.12 -24.39 13.95
C GLY A 954 3.91 -23.82 13.19
N TYR A 955 3.86 -24.07 11.88
CA TYR A 955 2.75 -23.68 11.02
C TYR A 955 1.83 -24.88 10.77
N GLY A 956 0.73 -24.97 11.52
CA GLY A 956 -0.28 -26.02 11.37
C GLY A 956 -1.22 -26.10 12.58
N ASP A 957 -2.22 -26.95 12.51
CA ASP A 957 -3.06 -27.30 13.65
C ASP A 957 -2.27 -28.24 14.56
N VAL A 958 -2.18 -27.93 15.86
CA VAL A 958 -1.39 -28.72 16.82
C VAL A 958 -2.25 -29.79 17.48
N ILE A 959 -1.87 -31.05 17.35
CA ILE A 959 -2.62 -32.20 17.85
C ILE A 959 -1.80 -32.94 18.89
N TRP A 960 -2.37 -33.12 20.07
CA TRP A 960 -1.75 -33.92 21.14
C TRP A 960 -2.42 -35.28 21.28
N ILE A 961 -1.62 -36.33 21.37
CA ILE A 961 -2.07 -37.70 21.56
C ILE A 961 -1.53 -38.21 22.89
N VAL A 962 -2.41 -38.65 23.76
CA VAL A 962 -2.05 -39.23 25.07
C VAL A 962 -2.54 -40.67 25.20
N GLU A 963 -2.07 -41.40 26.21
CA GLU A 963 -2.41 -42.81 26.38
C GLU A 963 -3.92 -43.03 26.56
N ASN A 964 -4.54 -42.27 27.46
CA ASN A 964 -5.91 -42.49 27.91
C ASN A 964 -6.60 -41.18 28.37
N HIS A 965 -7.89 -41.26 28.72
CA HIS A 965 -8.69 -40.06 29.01
C HIS A 965 -8.30 -39.34 30.31
N ASP A 966 -7.73 -40.06 31.29
CA ASP A 966 -7.24 -39.41 32.50
C ASP A 966 -5.96 -38.62 32.20
N GLU A 967 -5.14 -39.06 31.24
CA GLU A 967 -3.97 -38.31 30.78
C GLU A 967 -4.30 -37.04 30.00
N ILE A 968 -5.47 -36.97 29.33
CA ILE A 968 -5.96 -35.69 28.75
C ILE A 968 -6.15 -34.65 29.85
N LYS A 969 -6.64 -35.06 31.03
CA LYS A 969 -6.83 -34.13 32.15
C LYS A 969 -5.49 -33.64 32.66
N THR A 970 -4.54 -34.55 32.83
CA THR A 970 -3.16 -34.25 33.23
C THR A 970 -2.54 -33.24 32.25
N LEU A 971 -2.60 -33.52 30.95
CA LEU A 971 -2.06 -32.66 29.90
C LEU A 971 -2.69 -31.26 29.93
N LEU A 972 -4.02 -31.16 29.96
CA LEU A 972 -4.71 -29.87 29.98
C LEU A 972 -4.46 -29.09 31.28
N GLU A 973 -4.32 -29.77 32.42
CA GLU A 973 -3.92 -29.12 33.67
C GLU A 973 -2.52 -28.53 33.57
N LYS A 974 -1.58 -29.23 32.91
CA LYS A 974 -0.17 -28.81 32.76
C LYS A 974 0.00 -27.70 31.73
N LEU A 975 -0.68 -27.80 30.60
CA LEU A 975 -0.76 -26.73 29.61
C LEU A 975 -1.47 -25.49 30.17
N GLY A 976 -2.45 -25.68 31.06
CA GLY A 976 -3.11 -24.60 31.79
C GLY A 976 -2.19 -23.78 32.71
N GLU A 977 -0.94 -24.23 32.95
CA GLU A 977 0.08 -23.46 33.67
C GLU A 977 0.82 -22.46 32.74
N VAL A 978 0.78 -22.68 31.41
CA VAL A 978 1.45 -21.85 30.39
C VAL A 978 0.50 -21.15 29.42
N THR A 979 -0.77 -21.55 29.38
CA THR A 979 -1.82 -20.87 28.61
C THR A 979 -3.16 -20.80 29.36
N ASP A 980 -3.94 -19.77 29.07
CA ASP A 980 -5.23 -19.48 29.71
C ASP A 980 -6.40 -20.02 28.87
N ASN A 981 -7.57 -20.21 29.50
CA ASN A 981 -8.84 -20.60 28.87
C ASN A 981 -8.95 -22.05 28.36
N LEU A 982 -8.07 -22.96 28.77
CA LEU A 982 -8.25 -24.39 28.48
C LEU A 982 -9.45 -24.99 29.24
N PRO A 983 -10.18 -25.96 28.65
CA PRO A 983 -11.26 -26.64 29.33
C PRO A 983 -10.72 -27.44 30.52
N SER A 984 -11.46 -27.43 31.64
CA SER A 984 -11.05 -28.07 32.90
C SER A 984 -10.86 -29.60 32.88
N GLY A 985 -10.90 -30.26 31.72
CA GLY A 985 -10.78 -31.72 31.57
C GLY A 985 -11.91 -32.55 32.20
N ARG A 986 -12.88 -31.93 32.87
CA ARG A 986 -13.97 -32.62 33.60
C ARG A 986 -15.00 -33.32 32.71
N SER A 987 -14.97 -33.08 31.40
CA SER A 987 -15.84 -33.77 30.43
C SER A 987 -15.27 -35.15 30.11
N ASP A 988 -16.07 -36.21 30.21
CA ASP A 988 -15.66 -37.56 29.78
C ASP A 988 -15.81 -37.76 28.24
N ASN A 989 -16.12 -36.70 27.50
CA ASN A 989 -16.31 -36.72 26.05
C ASN A 989 -15.25 -35.84 25.37
N ILE A 990 -14.41 -36.47 24.56
CA ILE A 990 -13.28 -35.86 23.82
C ILE A 990 -13.76 -34.87 22.76
N ASP A 991 -14.81 -35.18 22.00
CA ASP A 991 -15.33 -34.27 20.97
C ASP A 991 -15.74 -32.91 21.57
N LYS A 992 -16.34 -32.94 22.78
CA LYS A 992 -16.69 -31.72 23.52
C LYS A 992 -15.49 -30.96 24.09
N ILE A 993 -14.38 -31.66 24.36
CA ILE A 993 -13.13 -31.02 24.77
C ILE A 993 -12.55 -30.30 23.55
N ASN A 994 -12.46 -30.99 22.40
CA ASN A 994 -11.93 -30.42 21.15
C ASN A 994 -12.76 -29.23 20.66
N GLU A 995 -14.09 -29.23 20.79
CA GLU A 995 -14.95 -28.06 20.50
C GLU A 995 -14.65 -26.83 21.39
N GLN A 996 -13.96 -27.00 22.51
CA GLN A 996 -13.64 -25.95 23.48
C GLN A 996 -12.17 -25.55 23.48
N LEU A 997 -11.31 -26.25 22.73
CA LEU A 997 -9.91 -25.87 22.56
C LEU A 997 -9.82 -24.70 21.57
N ASN A 998 -9.10 -23.65 21.98
CA ASN A 998 -8.89 -22.45 21.18
C ASN A 998 -7.55 -21.82 21.55
N ASP A 999 -6.47 -22.56 21.33
CA ASP A 999 -5.10 -22.17 21.65
C ASP A 999 -4.12 -22.56 20.52
N GLU A 1000 -3.09 -21.74 20.33
CA GLU A 1000 -2.09 -21.90 19.25
C GLU A 1000 -1.18 -23.12 19.41
N GLY A 1001 -0.97 -23.61 20.64
CA GLY A 1001 -0.15 -24.81 20.91
C GLY A 1001 -0.97 -26.07 21.21
N ILE A 1002 -2.31 -26.01 21.09
CA ILE A 1002 -3.20 -27.17 21.26
C ILE A 1002 -4.56 -26.93 20.57
N SER A 1003 -4.72 -27.51 19.39
CA SER A 1003 -5.93 -27.42 18.55
C SER A 1003 -6.84 -28.63 18.73
N GLU A 1004 -6.29 -29.84 18.82
CA GLU A 1004 -7.05 -31.07 19.06
C GLU A 1004 -6.33 -31.99 20.06
N VAL A 1005 -7.09 -32.77 20.84
CA VAL A 1005 -6.56 -33.89 21.63
C VAL A 1005 -7.18 -35.22 21.25
N HIS A 1006 -6.36 -36.27 21.26
CA HIS A 1006 -6.78 -37.66 21.11
C HIS A 1006 -6.20 -38.56 22.21
N THR A 1007 -6.86 -39.69 22.40
CA THR A 1007 -6.27 -40.86 23.07
C THR A 1007 -5.86 -41.90 22.04
N LEU A 1008 -4.91 -42.78 22.37
CA LEU A 1008 -4.56 -43.93 21.51
C LEU A 1008 -5.81 -44.71 21.04
N ASN A 1009 -6.78 -44.94 21.94
CA ASN A 1009 -7.99 -45.68 21.61
C ASN A 1009 -9.06 -44.85 20.86
N SER A 1010 -9.09 -43.52 20.96
CA SER A 1010 -9.99 -42.69 20.13
C SER A 1010 -9.48 -42.64 18.69
N LEU A 1011 -8.18 -42.46 18.51
CA LEU A 1011 -7.54 -42.43 17.20
C LEU A 1011 -7.67 -43.78 16.49
N ARG A 1012 -7.40 -44.90 17.19
CA ARG A 1012 -7.63 -46.27 16.66
C ARG A 1012 -9.06 -46.48 16.11
N LYS A 1013 -10.07 -45.89 16.76
CA LYS A 1013 -11.47 -46.01 16.30
C LYS A 1013 -11.79 -45.14 15.09
N LYS A 1014 -11.00 -44.09 14.82
CA LYS A 1014 -11.17 -43.21 13.66
C LYS A 1014 -10.55 -43.79 12.38
N ILE A 1015 -9.65 -44.79 12.50
CA ILE A 1015 -9.00 -45.51 11.38
C ILE A 1015 -9.88 -46.66 10.82
N ASP A 1016 -10.95 -47.05 11.55
CA ASP A 1016 -11.97 -48.03 11.12
C ASP A 1016 -12.99 -47.39 10.16
#